data_AF-F3N9G7-F1
#
_entry.id   AF-F3N9G7-F1
#
_cell.length_a   1.000
_cell.length_b   1.000
_cell.length_c   1.000
_cell.angle_alpha   90.00
_cell.angle_beta   90.00
_cell.angle_gamma   90.00
#
_symmetry.space_group_name_H-M   'P 1'
#
loop_
_entity.id
_entity.type
_entity.pdbx_description
1 polymer ?
#
loop_
_entity_poly.entity_id
_entity_poly.type
_entity_poly.pdbx_seq_one_letter_code
_entity_poly.pdbx_strand_id
1 'polypeptide(L)'
;MGEPTYQNITATVRPPRCAIFINKNSEYWKTAANVAITQASQVWGGRYFLIVPTDGEKIEGKFWELLEAYSPDHLAVCNLTFTDFEEANPDRYAEIKQFHKDSEQTKDWSDAEFEDWFRGSAAQSQVDELTISESLNKELIYRLSPFHHSDAVDQHLTSTSGFGYPFTKIAKIISATTRHIGLVRLPPVISDPTFKLLIHSETGVGNSEYIDEISEAGFTTKRLPDTYKLTNVLTHIQGSQRPYSGEHEEPHLDETFLPNTPFSLSMLHLGQYYRADNHRSDKEPVVLILGDTVEDFCFYYSLSRMHEGVKWLPQAWLRSYTRARNTARKRREQGQEVEPFTLEQQSGRDLVSVVSSLIRYGHSAKSVQLCSMSLSQRQLVSYRTQIGRISYFEPDRFASKIECVPVESVSTSCVLRVYETDNYVNHRSMVFVDGKSVSPFATPKPKSFNAIRLPDHYWLTSLQIEGYQPPSLPTLGPKIANLHNSTTESRVANDGIAYLCPNSMIFSSDLDAILVRPKIEMLDTMALFDAYFEGVGVKVRYSDKGNYFNDTLRRFGGLDATGKFIKAAATRSILDKFMSRKVAEGGNIIYLENDQRAYLNLDAIAGSLSDVKTAADLVDDLVGNEVLQRGYIFQCERCRLISWYGIDALTTEFTCNRCSLSQQFTRGHWRNPVVPHWYYKLSETIYQFYRNNSHLTTQVLYKLKGESKSAFHYAPEIDLLNFPRRGKSREMDVACIVDGAIVFGECKTDSLKTEALEKFAALAEMPLRNPARVIFATTQPVSDEFKEQMSKVPNAELMVRSDLYDD
;
A
#
# COMPACT_ATOMS: atom_id res chain seq x y z
N MET A 1 -35.94 2.25 -9.42
CA MET A 1 -34.86 3.25 -9.24
C MET A 1 -34.30 3.00 -7.86
N GLY A 2 -32.99 2.80 -7.73
CA GLY A 2 -32.38 2.61 -6.40
C GLY A 2 -32.59 3.83 -5.50
N GLU A 3 -32.53 3.61 -4.19
CA GLU A 3 -32.60 4.70 -3.22
C GLU A 3 -31.34 5.57 -3.31
N PRO A 4 -31.48 6.91 -3.26
CA PRO A 4 -30.34 7.80 -3.27
C PRO A 4 -29.54 7.66 -1.96
N THR A 5 -28.22 7.55 -2.09
CA THR A 5 -27.29 7.54 -0.95
C THR A 5 -26.38 8.76 -1.00
N TYR A 6 -25.97 9.25 0.16
CA TYR A 6 -25.01 10.35 0.30
C TYR A 6 -23.66 9.79 0.70
N GLN A 7 -22.61 10.21 0.02
CA GLN A 7 -21.23 9.87 0.39
C GLN A 7 -20.37 11.13 0.50
N ASN A 8 -19.54 11.16 1.53
CA ASN A 8 -18.52 12.19 1.67
C ASN A 8 -17.26 11.77 0.91
N ILE A 9 -16.77 12.70 0.10
CA ILE A 9 -15.56 12.55 -0.69
C ILE A 9 -14.57 13.62 -0.24
N THR A 10 -13.36 13.20 0.07
CA THR A 10 -12.23 14.11 0.34
C THR A 10 -11.29 14.06 -0.86
N ALA A 11 -11.10 15.21 -1.51
CA ALA A 11 -10.16 15.35 -2.61
C ALA A 11 -8.88 16.07 -2.19
N THR A 12 -7.75 15.58 -2.69
CA THR A 12 -6.42 16.12 -2.44
C THR A 12 -5.70 16.41 -3.74
N VAL A 13 -5.06 17.58 -3.83
CA VAL A 13 -4.19 17.96 -4.96
C VAL A 13 -2.74 17.57 -4.67
N ARG A 14 -2.07 16.94 -5.63
CA ARG A 14 -0.67 16.53 -5.50
C ARG A 14 0.04 16.41 -6.85
N PRO A 15 1.38 16.46 -6.89
CA PRO A 15 2.13 16.07 -8.08
C PRO A 15 2.05 14.55 -8.34
N PRO A 16 2.44 14.10 -9.55
CA PRO A 16 2.62 12.68 -9.84
C PRO A 16 3.74 12.09 -8.98
N ARG A 17 3.62 10.80 -8.63
CA ARG A 17 4.65 10.00 -7.96
C ARG A 17 5.36 9.12 -8.97
N CYS A 18 6.69 9.02 -8.87
CA CYS A 18 7.48 8.20 -9.78
C CYS A 18 8.48 7.32 -9.02
N ALA A 19 8.69 6.10 -9.53
CA ALA A 19 9.85 5.28 -9.20
C ALA A 19 10.76 5.16 -10.43
N ILE A 20 12.04 5.46 -10.25
CA ILE A 20 13.05 5.47 -11.30
C ILE A 20 13.93 4.22 -11.15
N PHE A 21 13.94 3.38 -12.17
CA PHE A 21 14.78 2.19 -12.25
C PHE A 21 16.16 2.53 -12.81
N ILE A 22 17.21 2.04 -12.14
CA ILE A 22 18.60 2.12 -12.61
C ILE A 22 19.19 0.71 -12.71
N ASN A 23 20.13 0.53 -13.64
CA ASN A 23 20.81 -0.75 -13.83
C ASN A 23 21.73 -1.05 -12.64
N LYS A 24 21.39 -2.08 -11.86
CA LYS A 24 22.18 -2.47 -10.68
C LYS A 24 23.54 -3.08 -11.04
N ASN A 25 23.68 -3.59 -12.27
CA ASN A 25 24.92 -4.20 -12.76
C ASN A 25 25.87 -3.18 -13.41
N SER A 26 25.45 -1.91 -13.54
CA SER A 26 26.29 -0.86 -14.11
C SER A 26 27.48 -0.54 -13.19
N GLU A 27 28.69 -0.52 -13.76
CA GLU A 27 29.89 -0.03 -13.06
C GLU A 27 29.79 1.48 -12.75
N TYR A 28 28.94 2.18 -13.50
CA TYR A 28 28.68 3.63 -13.39
C TYR A 28 27.37 3.93 -12.65
N TRP A 29 26.87 3.02 -11.81
CA TRP A 29 25.59 3.20 -11.10
C TRP A 29 25.51 4.51 -10.29
N LYS A 30 26.64 5.02 -9.77
CA LYS A 30 26.67 6.31 -9.07
C LYS A 30 26.33 7.47 -9.99
N THR A 31 26.79 7.42 -11.23
CA THR A 31 26.42 8.37 -12.28
C THR A 31 24.94 8.23 -12.62
N ALA A 32 24.44 7.00 -12.80
CA ALA A 32 23.01 6.77 -13.06
C ALA A 32 22.11 7.31 -11.95
N ALA A 33 22.46 7.06 -10.68
CA ALA A 33 21.76 7.62 -9.53
C ALA A 33 21.81 9.16 -9.51
N ASN A 34 22.95 9.76 -9.85
CA ASN A 34 23.09 11.20 -9.93
C ASN A 34 22.27 11.82 -11.08
N VAL A 35 22.20 11.15 -12.23
CA VAL A 35 21.33 11.54 -13.35
C VAL A 35 19.86 11.47 -12.93
N ALA A 36 19.43 10.39 -12.28
CA ALA A 36 18.07 10.25 -11.75
C ALA A 36 17.72 11.39 -10.77
N ILE A 37 18.62 11.71 -9.84
CA ILE A 37 18.48 12.87 -8.92
C ILE A 37 18.39 14.18 -9.69
N THR A 38 19.21 14.37 -10.72
CA THR A 38 19.22 15.58 -11.55
C THR A 38 17.91 15.76 -12.29
N GLN A 39 17.37 14.70 -12.90
CA GLN A 39 16.07 14.79 -13.59
C GLN A 39 14.91 14.99 -12.61
N ALA A 40 14.92 14.29 -11.48
CA ALA A 40 13.92 14.47 -10.43
C ALA A 40 13.96 15.88 -9.81
N SER A 41 15.12 16.54 -9.79
CA SER A 41 15.24 17.91 -9.25
C SER A 41 14.48 18.97 -10.05
N GLN A 42 14.15 18.67 -11.31
CA GLN A 42 13.59 19.63 -12.25
C GLN A 42 12.06 19.64 -12.27
N VAL A 43 11.39 18.69 -11.60
CA VAL A 43 9.92 18.52 -11.65
C VAL A 43 9.26 18.62 -10.28
N TRP A 44 8.01 19.08 -10.26
CA TRP A 44 7.23 19.23 -9.04
C TRP A 44 7.00 17.90 -8.32
N GLY A 45 7.33 17.86 -7.04
CA GLY A 45 7.34 16.65 -6.22
C GLY A 45 8.55 15.75 -6.40
N GLY A 46 9.50 16.06 -7.29
CA GLY A 46 10.54 15.11 -7.67
C GLY A 46 11.53 14.73 -6.57
N ARG A 47 11.72 15.56 -5.53
CA ARG A 47 12.47 15.17 -4.31
C ARG A 47 11.90 13.90 -3.68
N TYR A 48 10.61 13.63 -3.85
CA TYR A 48 9.88 12.52 -3.28
C TYR A 48 9.84 11.27 -4.17
N PHE A 49 10.53 11.26 -5.32
CA PHE A 49 10.62 10.06 -6.20
C PHE A 49 11.55 9.01 -5.61
N LEU A 50 11.26 7.74 -5.90
CA LEU A 50 12.11 6.61 -5.50
C LEU A 50 13.16 6.31 -6.58
N ILE A 51 14.31 5.78 -6.16
CA ILE A 51 15.31 5.19 -7.06
C ILE A 51 15.46 3.72 -6.66
N VAL A 52 15.20 2.82 -7.62
CA VAL A 52 15.17 1.37 -7.40
C VAL A 52 16.17 0.68 -8.33
N PRO A 53 17.12 -0.10 -7.79
CA PRO A 53 18.06 -0.85 -8.59
C PRO A 53 17.42 -2.15 -9.09
N THR A 54 17.65 -2.50 -10.35
CA THR A 54 17.19 -3.74 -10.95
C THR A 54 18.15 -4.20 -12.05
N ASP A 55 18.14 -5.50 -12.37
CA ASP A 55 18.79 -6.05 -13.58
C ASP A 55 17.86 -6.05 -14.80
N GLY A 56 16.61 -5.60 -14.63
CA GLY A 56 15.58 -5.65 -15.68
C GLY A 56 14.75 -6.94 -15.67
N GLU A 57 15.16 -7.94 -14.89
CA GLU A 57 14.45 -9.22 -14.74
C GLU A 57 13.79 -9.34 -13.36
N LYS A 58 14.45 -8.85 -12.30
CA LYS A 58 14.02 -9.02 -10.92
C LYS A 58 14.31 -7.79 -10.07
N ILE A 59 13.32 -7.45 -9.24
CA ILE A 59 13.45 -6.48 -8.15
C ILE A 59 13.52 -7.25 -6.82
N GLU A 60 14.43 -6.85 -5.94
CA GLU A 60 14.59 -7.50 -4.63
C GLU A 60 13.38 -7.25 -3.72
N GLY A 61 13.09 -8.20 -2.84
CA GLY A 61 11.89 -8.19 -2.00
C GLY A 61 11.70 -6.90 -1.20
N LYS A 62 12.78 -6.29 -0.70
CA LYS A 62 12.68 -5.05 0.07
C LYS A 62 12.32 -3.84 -0.79
N PHE A 63 12.79 -3.79 -2.03
CA PHE A 63 12.39 -2.73 -2.96
C PHE A 63 10.95 -2.90 -3.42
N TRP A 64 10.47 -4.13 -3.57
CA TRP A 64 9.05 -4.39 -3.79
C TRP A 64 8.18 -3.86 -2.64
N GLU A 65 8.58 -4.10 -1.39
CA GLU A 65 7.89 -3.58 -0.21
C GLU A 65 7.81 -2.04 -0.24
N LEU A 66 8.90 -1.37 -0.59
CA LEU A 66 8.94 0.10 -0.76
C LEU A 66 8.03 0.58 -1.89
N LEU A 67 8.09 -0.06 -3.07
CA LEU A 67 7.26 0.28 -4.23
C LEU A 67 5.76 0.12 -3.92
N GLU A 68 5.38 -0.99 -3.29
CA GLU A 68 3.99 -1.26 -2.91
C GLU A 68 3.49 -0.26 -1.87
N ALA A 69 4.31 0.08 -0.86
CA ALA A 69 3.96 1.07 0.14
C ALA A 69 3.88 2.49 -0.45
N TYR A 70 4.81 2.86 -1.32
CA TYR A 70 4.86 4.16 -2.01
C TYR A 70 3.73 4.34 -3.01
N SER A 71 3.33 3.28 -3.73
CA SER A 71 2.28 3.29 -4.76
C SER A 71 2.57 4.33 -5.86
N PRO A 72 3.66 4.16 -6.65
CA PRO A 72 4.07 5.12 -7.69
C PRO A 72 3.03 5.21 -8.81
N ASP A 73 2.71 6.41 -9.28
CA ASP A 73 1.75 6.63 -10.39
C ASP A 73 2.34 6.25 -11.75
N HIS A 74 3.63 6.57 -11.92
CA HIS A 74 4.43 6.41 -13.13
C HIS A 74 5.72 5.67 -12.81
N LEU A 75 6.29 5.00 -13.81
CA LEU A 75 7.55 4.27 -13.67
C LEU A 75 8.52 4.73 -14.77
N ALA A 76 9.76 5.00 -14.36
CA ALA A 76 10.80 5.46 -15.27
C ALA A 76 11.97 4.49 -15.33
N VAL A 77 12.66 4.45 -16.47
CA VAL A 77 14.00 3.86 -16.57
C VAL A 77 15.00 4.98 -16.82
N CYS A 78 16.12 4.97 -16.11
CA CYS A 78 17.22 5.91 -16.30
C CYS A 78 18.42 5.18 -16.91
N ASN A 79 18.70 5.48 -18.18
CA ASN A 79 19.81 4.91 -18.93
C ASN A 79 20.93 5.94 -19.09
N LEU A 80 22.16 5.46 -18.95
CA LEU A 80 23.34 6.26 -19.24
C LEU A 80 23.61 6.27 -20.74
N THR A 81 24.06 7.41 -21.25
CA THR A 81 24.49 7.60 -22.63
C THR A 81 25.98 7.92 -22.68
N PHE A 82 26.59 7.94 -23.87
CA PHE A 82 28.00 8.30 -24.00
C PHE A 82 28.29 9.72 -23.50
N THR A 83 27.31 10.62 -23.48
CA THR A 83 27.47 11.94 -22.84
C THR A 83 27.87 11.81 -21.37
N ASP A 84 27.33 10.81 -20.65
CA ASP A 84 27.62 10.62 -19.23
C ASP A 84 29.06 10.17 -18.94
N PHE A 85 29.75 9.62 -19.95
CA PHE A 85 31.17 9.25 -19.83
C PHE A 85 32.09 10.46 -19.72
N GLU A 86 31.69 11.63 -20.20
CA GLU A 86 32.51 12.85 -20.05
C GLU A 86 32.85 13.11 -18.57
N GLU A 87 31.93 12.77 -17.67
CA GLU A 87 32.14 12.86 -16.22
C GLU A 87 32.56 11.52 -15.61
N ALA A 88 31.91 10.42 -15.99
CA ALA A 88 32.08 9.12 -15.34
C ALA A 88 33.40 8.43 -15.71
N ASN A 89 33.87 8.62 -16.95
CA ASN A 89 35.09 8.05 -17.48
C ASN A 89 35.68 8.94 -18.60
N PRO A 90 36.29 10.08 -18.23
CA PRO A 90 36.74 11.09 -19.20
C PRO A 90 37.74 10.55 -20.23
N ASP A 91 38.61 9.63 -19.81
CA ASP A 91 39.59 8.99 -20.69
C ASP A 91 38.88 8.18 -21.77
N ARG A 92 37.90 7.36 -21.37
CA ARG A 92 37.12 6.56 -22.32
C ARG A 92 36.27 7.44 -23.26
N TYR A 93 35.71 8.53 -22.75
CA TYR A 93 35.00 9.51 -23.56
C TYR A 93 35.92 10.12 -24.63
N ALA A 94 37.13 10.54 -24.25
CA ALA A 94 38.12 11.09 -25.16
C ALA A 94 38.57 10.07 -26.22
N GLU A 95 38.81 8.82 -25.84
CA GLU A 95 39.15 7.73 -26.77
C GLU A 95 38.07 7.52 -27.84
N ILE A 96 36.81 7.41 -27.42
CA ILE A 96 35.68 7.18 -28.33
C ILE A 96 35.47 8.39 -29.24
N LYS A 97 35.54 9.61 -28.68
CA LYS A 97 35.43 10.85 -29.44
C LYS A 97 36.51 10.94 -30.51
N GLN A 98 37.76 10.62 -30.16
CA GLN A 98 38.87 10.61 -31.11
C GLN A 98 38.69 9.53 -32.19
N PHE A 99 38.26 8.32 -31.83
CA PHE A 99 37.97 7.26 -32.78
C PHE A 99 36.93 7.69 -33.83
N HIS A 100 35.84 8.34 -33.39
CA HIS A 100 34.84 8.86 -34.32
C HIS A 100 35.42 9.98 -35.17
N LYS A 101 36.21 10.90 -34.61
CA LYS A 101 36.83 12.00 -35.35
C LYS A 101 37.73 11.51 -36.49
N ASP A 102 38.44 10.42 -36.26
CA ASP A 102 39.36 9.81 -37.22
C ASP A 102 38.67 8.87 -38.23
N SER A 103 37.33 8.72 -38.14
CA SER A 103 36.57 7.83 -39.03
C SER A 103 36.43 8.42 -40.45
N GLU A 104 36.43 7.57 -41.47
CA GLU A 104 36.26 7.98 -42.88
C GLU A 104 34.95 8.76 -43.13
N GLN A 105 33.94 8.62 -42.28
CA GLN A 105 32.66 9.34 -42.39
C GLN A 105 32.74 10.80 -41.97
N THR A 106 33.67 11.16 -41.08
CA THR A 106 33.76 12.51 -40.47
C THR A 106 35.09 13.20 -40.73
N LYS A 107 36.03 12.53 -41.40
CA LYS A 107 37.39 13.00 -41.65
C LYS A 107 37.49 14.32 -42.42
N ASP A 108 36.50 14.60 -43.27
CA ASP A 108 36.43 15.84 -44.06
C ASP A 108 35.57 16.93 -43.41
N TRP A 109 35.01 16.67 -42.22
CA TRP A 109 34.17 17.65 -41.51
C TRP A 109 35.04 18.70 -40.81
N SER A 110 34.51 19.91 -40.71
CA SER A 110 35.11 20.90 -39.81
C SER A 110 34.95 20.48 -38.35
N ASP A 111 35.80 21.02 -37.47
CA ASP A 111 35.72 20.75 -36.03
C ASP A 111 34.33 21.08 -35.47
N ALA A 112 33.69 22.18 -35.92
CA ALA A 112 32.37 22.57 -35.44
C ALA A 112 31.26 21.59 -35.87
N GLU A 113 31.31 21.12 -37.12
CA GLU A 113 30.35 20.13 -37.63
C GLU A 113 30.49 18.79 -36.90
N PHE A 114 31.73 18.36 -36.65
CA PHE A 114 32.00 17.15 -35.87
C PHE A 114 31.51 17.26 -34.43
N GLU A 115 31.78 18.37 -33.75
CA GLU A 115 31.37 18.56 -32.35
C GLU A 115 29.84 18.56 -32.18
N ASP A 116 29.11 19.20 -33.10
CA ASP A 116 27.64 19.21 -33.08
C ASP A 116 27.06 17.81 -33.30
N TRP A 117 27.55 17.11 -34.34
CA TRP A 117 27.14 15.73 -34.61
C TRP A 117 27.49 14.78 -33.47
N PHE A 118 28.73 14.85 -32.95
CA PHE A 118 29.19 13.95 -31.91
C PHE A 118 28.39 14.16 -30.63
N ARG A 119 28.03 15.40 -30.29
CA ARG A 119 27.14 15.70 -29.16
C ARG A 119 25.77 15.04 -29.33
N GLY A 120 25.17 15.16 -30.51
CA GLY A 120 23.88 14.51 -30.82
C GLY A 120 23.98 12.99 -30.76
N SER A 121 25.03 12.41 -31.33
CA SER A 121 25.28 10.96 -31.34
C SER A 121 25.54 10.42 -29.93
N ALA A 122 26.38 11.10 -29.14
CA ALA A 122 26.71 10.72 -27.78
C ALA A 122 25.48 10.75 -26.87
N ALA A 123 24.57 11.71 -27.07
CA ALA A 123 23.32 11.84 -26.31
C ALA A 123 22.30 10.73 -26.62
N GLN A 124 22.40 10.06 -27.76
CA GLN A 124 21.49 8.96 -28.17
C GLN A 124 22.08 7.57 -27.95
N SER A 125 23.40 7.48 -27.84
CA SER A 125 24.11 6.21 -27.73
C SER A 125 24.16 5.73 -26.29
N GLN A 126 23.38 4.70 -25.98
CA GLN A 126 23.29 4.13 -24.63
C GLN A 126 24.54 3.31 -24.30
N VAL A 127 25.00 3.43 -23.05
CA VAL A 127 26.15 2.69 -22.51
C VAL A 127 25.69 1.42 -21.80
N ASP A 128 24.74 1.57 -20.89
CA ASP A 128 24.27 0.53 -19.97
C ASP A 128 22.74 0.42 -20.07
N GLU A 129 22.24 0.00 -21.24
CA GLU A 129 20.80 -0.11 -21.48
C GLU A 129 20.13 -1.05 -20.48
N LEU A 130 19.22 -0.51 -19.68
CA LEU A 130 18.32 -1.28 -18.85
C LEU A 130 17.02 -1.54 -19.60
N THR A 131 16.80 -2.81 -19.96
CA THR A 131 15.53 -3.26 -20.54
C THR A 131 14.73 -4.01 -19.48
N ILE A 132 13.45 -3.67 -19.31
CA ILE A 132 12.53 -4.41 -18.43
C ILE A 132 11.97 -5.60 -19.20
N SER A 133 12.12 -6.81 -18.67
CA SER A 133 11.60 -8.01 -19.30
C SER A 133 10.07 -8.08 -19.25
N GLU A 134 9.47 -8.82 -20.17
CA GLU A 134 8.00 -8.97 -20.22
C GLU A 134 7.45 -9.53 -18.89
N SER A 135 8.22 -10.40 -18.23
CA SER A 135 7.83 -10.97 -16.93
C SER A 135 7.81 -9.92 -15.83
N LEU A 136 8.87 -9.13 -15.69
CA LEU A 136 8.96 -8.06 -14.71
C LEU A 136 7.92 -6.95 -15.00
N ASN A 137 7.70 -6.63 -16.28
CA ASN A 137 6.68 -5.67 -16.70
C ASN A 137 5.28 -6.08 -16.21
N LYS A 138 4.93 -7.37 -16.35
CA LYS A 138 3.65 -7.89 -15.82
C LYS A 138 3.59 -7.75 -14.30
N GLU A 139 4.67 -8.08 -13.58
CA GLU A 139 4.74 -7.87 -12.12
C GLU A 139 4.51 -6.43 -11.71
N LEU A 140 5.15 -5.48 -12.39
CA LEU A 140 4.97 -4.05 -12.13
C LEU A 140 3.52 -3.63 -12.33
N ILE A 141 2.87 -4.08 -13.42
CA ILE A 141 1.47 -3.77 -13.70
C ILE A 141 0.55 -4.33 -12.59
N TYR A 142 0.59 -5.62 -12.31
CA TYR A 142 -0.40 -6.21 -11.41
C TYR A 142 -0.14 -5.89 -9.92
N ARG A 143 1.11 -5.65 -9.51
CA ARG A 143 1.44 -5.30 -8.11
C ARG A 143 1.23 -3.82 -7.81
N LEU A 144 1.61 -2.95 -8.76
CA LEU A 144 1.64 -1.50 -8.54
C LEU A 144 0.48 -0.75 -9.20
N SER A 145 -0.14 -1.30 -10.25
CA SER A 145 -1.25 -0.68 -10.99
C SER A 145 -1.01 0.79 -11.41
N PRO A 146 0.10 1.12 -12.10
CA PRO A 146 0.37 2.47 -12.63
C PRO A 146 -0.70 2.90 -13.65
N PHE A 147 -0.71 4.20 -14.01
CA PHE A 147 -1.66 4.75 -14.99
C PHE A 147 -1.61 4.05 -16.35
N HIS A 148 -0.40 3.79 -16.84
CA HIS A 148 -0.14 3.05 -18.07
C HIS A 148 -0.02 1.56 -17.72
N HIS A 149 -1.01 0.76 -18.12
CA HIS A 149 -1.08 -0.67 -17.77
C HIS A 149 -0.90 -1.62 -18.96
N SER A 150 -0.67 -1.09 -20.17
CA SER A 150 -0.19 -1.88 -21.32
C SER A 150 1.33 -2.10 -21.27
N ASP A 151 2.05 -1.07 -20.84
CA ASP A 151 3.47 -1.08 -20.50
C ASP A 151 3.62 -0.35 -19.17
N ALA A 152 4.30 -0.94 -18.21
CA ALA A 152 4.42 -0.37 -16.86
C ALA A 152 5.32 0.86 -16.86
N VAL A 153 6.38 0.85 -17.67
CA VAL A 153 7.35 1.94 -17.78
C VAL A 153 6.87 2.89 -18.87
N ASP A 154 6.67 4.15 -18.48
CA ASP A 154 6.14 5.19 -19.36
C ASP A 154 7.06 6.40 -19.49
N GLN A 155 8.21 6.37 -18.82
CA GLN A 155 9.22 7.44 -18.85
C GLN A 155 10.62 6.86 -19.08
N HIS A 156 11.38 7.50 -19.97
CA HIS A 156 12.77 7.14 -20.26
C HIS A 156 13.67 8.35 -20.06
N LEU A 157 14.59 8.22 -19.12
CA LEU A 157 15.44 9.30 -18.65
C LEU A 157 16.89 9.07 -19.10
N THR A 158 17.55 10.16 -19.48
CA THR A 158 19.00 10.25 -19.67
C THR A 158 19.49 11.56 -19.02
N SER A 159 20.78 11.89 -19.09
CA SER A 159 21.25 13.21 -18.63
C SER A 159 20.73 14.37 -19.46
N THR A 160 20.39 14.13 -20.73
CA THR A 160 19.92 15.15 -21.68
C THR A 160 18.42 15.08 -21.98
N SER A 161 17.73 14.03 -21.53
CA SER A 161 16.28 13.86 -21.69
C SER A 161 15.66 13.58 -20.33
N GLY A 162 14.91 14.54 -19.81
CA GLY A 162 14.22 14.45 -18.53
C GLY A 162 12.77 13.97 -18.64
N PHE A 163 12.00 14.27 -17.59
CA PHE A 163 10.57 13.97 -17.54
C PHE A 163 9.75 14.81 -18.52
N GLY A 164 8.80 14.15 -19.20
CA GLY A 164 7.80 14.79 -20.04
C GLY A 164 6.45 14.92 -19.35
N TYR A 165 5.38 15.03 -20.14
CA TYR A 165 4.02 14.87 -19.63
C TYR A 165 3.89 13.53 -18.85
N PRO A 166 3.24 13.50 -17.67
CA PRO A 166 2.46 14.59 -17.04
C PRO A 166 3.19 15.29 -15.89
N PHE A 167 4.52 15.42 -15.95
CA PHE A 167 5.31 16.06 -14.91
C PHE A 167 5.46 17.56 -15.18
N THR A 168 5.15 18.37 -14.17
CA THR A 168 5.29 19.83 -14.25
C THR A 168 6.73 20.23 -13.95
N LYS A 169 7.44 20.83 -14.92
CA LYS A 169 8.77 21.41 -14.69
C LYS A 169 8.70 22.58 -13.70
N ILE A 170 9.67 22.67 -12.78
CA ILE A 170 9.75 23.74 -11.78
C ILE A 170 9.90 25.12 -12.43
N ALA A 171 10.67 25.24 -13.51
CA ALA A 171 10.78 26.47 -14.28
C ALA A 171 9.42 27.03 -14.75
N LYS A 172 8.42 26.16 -14.94
CA LYS A 172 7.06 26.56 -15.33
C LYS A 172 6.20 26.97 -14.14
N ILE A 173 6.46 26.46 -12.93
CA ILE A 173 5.71 26.83 -11.70
C ILE A 173 6.16 28.19 -11.17
N ILE A 174 7.47 28.42 -11.13
CA ILE A 174 8.06 29.58 -10.45
C ILE A 174 7.66 30.93 -11.05
N SER A 175 7.27 30.97 -12.32
CA SER A 175 6.74 32.18 -12.96
C SER A 175 5.25 32.42 -12.69
N ALA A 176 4.59 31.51 -11.95
CA ALA A 176 3.16 31.51 -11.69
C ALA A 176 2.80 31.18 -10.23
N THR A 177 3.77 31.23 -9.30
CA THR A 177 3.61 30.91 -7.87
C THR A 177 3.22 32.13 -7.03
N THR A 178 2.45 31.91 -5.96
CA THR A 178 2.13 32.93 -4.92
C THR A 178 3.34 33.35 -4.09
N ARG A 179 4.33 32.47 -3.90
CA ARG A 179 5.57 32.75 -3.16
C ARG A 179 6.62 33.34 -4.09
N HIS A 180 7.14 34.52 -3.75
CA HIS A 180 8.33 35.07 -4.39
C HIS A 180 9.55 34.22 -4.02
N ILE A 181 10.15 33.57 -5.01
CA ILE A 181 11.47 32.96 -4.88
C ILE A 181 12.44 33.93 -5.57
N GLY A 182 13.60 34.22 -4.98
CA GLY A 182 14.57 35.14 -5.59
C GLY A 182 15.90 34.48 -5.92
N LEU A 183 16.09 33.25 -5.43
CA LEU A 183 17.40 32.66 -5.32
C LEU A 183 17.31 31.14 -5.45
N VAL A 184 18.19 30.55 -6.26
CA VAL A 184 18.46 29.12 -6.29
C VAL A 184 19.87 28.87 -5.79
N ARG A 185 20.01 27.95 -4.83
CA ARG A 185 21.28 27.63 -4.17
C ARG A 185 21.80 26.30 -4.66
N LEU A 186 22.99 26.31 -5.28
CA LEU A 186 23.65 25.10 -5.75
C LEU A 186 24.77 24.68 -4.78
N PRO A 187 24.96 23.37 -4.56
CA PRO A 187 26.13 22.87 -3.84
C PRO A 187 27.43 23.26 -4.57
N PRO A 188 28.59 23.23 -3.89
CA PRO A 188 29.89 23.47 -4.53
C PRO A 188 30.18 22.43 -5.62
N VAL A 189 31.21 22.65 -6.44
CA VAL A 189 31.66 21.61 -7.39
C VAL A 189 32.21 20.43 -6.59
N ILE A 190 31.69 19.24 -6.86
CA ILE A 190 32.13 18.01 -6.20
C ILE A 190 32.67 17.10 -7.29
N SER A 191 33.86 16.52 -7.12
CA SER A 191 34.43 15.54 -8.05
C SER A 191 34.17 14.11 -7.59
N ASP A 192 34.31 13.82 -6.29
CA ASP A 192 34.11 12.47 -5.75
C ASP A 192 32.64 12.01 -5.90
N PRO A 193 32.37 10.88 -6.58
CA PRO A 193 31.01 10.38 -6.80
C PRO A 193 30.24 10.05 -5.51
N THR A 194 30.93 9.64 -4.45
CA THR A 194 30.28 9.29 -3.17
C THR A 194 29.81 10.55 -2.45
N PHE A 195 30.61 11.61 -2.44
CA PHE A 195 30.22 12.93 -1.96
C PHE A 195 29.08 13.52 -2.79
N LYS A 196 29.09 13.37 -4.13
CA LYS A 196 27.98 13.80 -4.99
C LYS A 196 26.69 13.19 -4.50
N LEU A 197 26.63 11.87 -4.36
CA LEU A 197 25.41 11.20 -3.90
C LEU A 197 24.96 11.62 -2.49
N LEU A 198 25.89 11.75 -1.54
CA LEU A 198 25.57 12.17 -0.16
C LEU A 198 25.00 13.60 -0.09
N ILE A 199 25.46 14.50 -0.96
CA ILE A 199 25.01 15.90 -0.98
C ILE A 199 23.78 16.05 -1.85
N HIS A 200 23.83 15.55 -3.09
CA HIS A 200 22.78 15.69 -4.09
C HIS A 200 21.49 14.95 -3.71
N SER A 201 21.56 13.87 -2.93
CA SER A 201 20.35 13.20 -2.42
C SER A 201 19.50 14.09 -1.49
N GLU A 202 20.10 15.12 -0.90
CA GLU A 202 19.40 16.11 -0.05
C GLU A 202 19.17 17.43 -0.77
N THR A 203 20.13 17.90 -1.57
CA THR A 203 20.03 19.22 -2.21
C THR A 203 19.34 19.18 -3.57
N GLY A 204 19.39 18.05 -4.27
CA GLY A 204 19.14 17.99 -5.70
C GLY A 204 20.27 18.64 -6.52
N VAL A 205 20.14 18.59 -7.83
CA VAL A 205 21.10 19.11 -8.82
C VAL A 205 20.35 19.89 -9.89
N GLY A 206 20.89 21.04 -10.30
CA GLY A 206 20.46 21.73 -11.52
C GLY A 206 21.48 21.49 -12.62
N ASN A 207 21.06 20.92 -13.75
CA ASN A 207 21.88 20.92 -14.97
C ASN A 207 21.87 22.32 -15.61
N SER A 208 22.69 22.54 -16.64
CA SER A 208 22.80 23.86 -17.29
C SER A 208 21.47 24.32 -17.88
N GLU A 209 20.76 23.45 -18.59
CA GLU A 209 19.47 23.76 -19.21
C GLU A 209 18.44 24.21 -18.17
N TYR A 210 18.32 23.47 -17.05
CA TYR A 210 17.48 23.88 -15.94
C TYR A 210 17.89 25.23 -15.36
N ILE A 211 19.18 25.46 -15.12
CA ILE A 211 19.67 26.73 -14.58
C ILE A 211 19.35 27.89 -15.53
N ASP A 212 19.46 27.68 -16.84
CA ASP A 212 19.13 28.66 -17.86
C ASP A 212 17.62 28.95 -17.87
N GLU A 213 16.76 27.91 -17.89
CA GLU A 213 15.30 28.06 -17.79
C GLU A 213 14.88 28.82 -16.51
N ILE A 214 15.52 28.50 -15.37
CA ILE A 214 15.30 29.18 -14.09
C ILE A 214 15.77 30.64 -14.16
N SER A 215 16.89 30.92 -14.80
CA SER A 215 17.44 32.27 -14.91
C SER A 215 16.57 33.15 -15.83
N GLU A 216 16.09 32.60 -16.94
CA GLU A 216 15.11 33.25 -17.83
C GLU A 216 13.79 33.58 -17.12
N ALA A 217 13.40 32.74 -16.16
CA ALA A 217 12.23 33.01 -15.32
C ALA A 217 12.46 34.09 -14.25
N GLY A 218 13.67 34.67 -14.16
CA GLY A 218 13.99 35.82 -13.31
C GLY A 218 14.65 35.50 -11.97
N PHE A 219 15.18 34.30 -11.78
CA PHE A 219 15.78 33.85 -10.51
C PHE A 219 17.29 33.94 -10.56
N THR A 220 17.91 34.37 -9.46
CA THR A 220 19.37 34.38 -9.36
C THR A 220 19.88 33.01 -8.92
N THR A 221 20.73 32.39 -9.71
CA THR A 221 21.40 31.15 -9.29
C THR A 221 22.73 31.49 -8.60
N LYS A 222 22.95 30.97 -7.40
CA LYS A 222 24.22 31.11 -6.66
C LYS A 222 24.75 29.76 -6.22
N ARG A 223 25.90 29.40 -6.75
CA ARG A 223 26.69 28.26 -6.26
C ARG A 223 27.39 28.64 -4.96
N LEU A 224 27.46 27.70 -4.02
CA LEU A 224 28.34 27.84 -2.88
C LEU A 224 29.81 27.92 -3.35
N PRO A 225 30.60 28.89 -2.84
CA PRO A 225 32.02 28.95 -3.16
C PRO A 225 32.75 27.67 -2.77
N ASP A 226 33.76 27.28 -3.54
CA ASP A 226 34.58 26.10 -3.26
C ASP A 226 35.44 26.25 -1.99
N THR A 227 35.48 27.44 -1.38
CA THR A 227 36.11 27.68 -0.08
C THR A 227 35.32 27.08 1.10
N TYR A 228 34.05 26.70 0.90
CA TYR A 228 33.27 25.99 1.92
C TYR A 228 33.76 24.54 2.06
N LYS A 229 34.11 24.13 3.28
CA LYS A 229 34.48 22.75 3.55
C LYS A 229 33.29 21.82 3.28
N LEU A 230 33.50 20.80 2.44
CA LEU A 230 32.48 19.80 2.13
C LEU A 230 31.93 19.07 3.37
N THR A 231 32.75 18.88 4.41
CA THR A 231 32.33 18.32 5.70
C THR A 231 31.30 19.19 6.42
N ASN A 232 31.42 20.53 6.32
CA ASN A 232 30.48 21.47 6.93
C ASN A 232 29.16 21.46 6.15
N VAL A 233 29.21 21.36 4.82
CA VAL A 233 28.01 21.19 3.98
C VAL A 233 27.31 19.88 4.34
N LEU A 234 28.05 18.77 4.37
CA LEU A 234 27.52 17.44 4.68
C LEU A 234 26.85 17.38 6.05
N THR A 235 27.49 17.93 7.09
CA THR A 235 26.92 17.93 8.44
C THR A 235 25.68 18.81 8.56
N HIS A 236 25.65 19.94 7.87
CA HIS A 236 24.49 20.83 7.84
C HIS A 236 23.27 20.18 7.16
N ILE A 237 23.44 19.53 6.01
CA ILE A 237 22.34 18.91 5.28
C ILE A 237 21.85 17.60 5.92
N GLN A 238 22.74 16.86 6.60
CA GLN A 238 22.39 15.59 7.24
C GLN A 238 21.88 15.75 8.68
N GLY A 239 22.19 16.87 9.35
CA GLY A 239 21.91 17.12 10.77
C GLY A 239 20.56 17.77 11.08
N SER A 240 20.30 18.01 12.37
CA SER A 240 19.14 18.77 12.84
C SER A 240 19.37 20.27 12.62
N GLN A 241 18.45 20.95 11.92
CA GLN A 241 18.49 22.40 11.71
C GLN A 241 18.22 23.15 13.01
N ARG A 242 19.26 23.40 13.80
CA ARG A 242 19.23 24.38 14.88
C ARG A 242 20.24 25.49 14.57
N PRO A 243 19.89 26.75 14.85
CA PRO A 243 20.85 27.85 14.72
C PRO A 243 22.03 27.58 15.66
N TYR A 244 23.22 27.59 15.07
CA TYR A 244 24.48 27.43 15.78
C TYR A 244 24.77 28.71 16.57
N SER A 245 25.01 28.60 17.88
CA SER A 245 25.17 29.76 18.78
C SER A 245 26.64 30.04 19.16
N GLY A 246 27.60 29.65 18.33
CA GLY A 246 29.04 29.83 18.60
C GLY A 246 29.68 30.84 17.66
N GLU A 247 30.55 31.70 18.20
CA GLU A 247 31.42 32.60 17.44
C GLU A 247 32.60 31.80 16.85
N HIS A 248 32.61 31.58 15.53
CA HIS A 248 33.76 31.04 14.80
C HIS A 248 34.00 31.80 13.49
N GLU A 249 35.28 31.85 13.08
CA GLU A 249 35.81 32.56 11.89
C GLU A 249 35.52 31.87 10.54
N GLU A 250 34.84 30.72 10.49
CA GLU A 250 34.56 29.99 9.25
C GLU A 250 33.21 30.38 8.62
N PRO A 251 33.09 30.42 7.27
CA PRO A 251 31.83 30.73 6.61
C PRO A 251 30.81 29.61 6.87
N HIS A 252 29.70 29.95 7.53
CA HIS A 252 28.59 29.05 7.81
C HIS A 252 27.53 29.12 6.71
N LEU A 253 26.88 27.99 6.42
CA LEU A 253 25.71 27.98 5.56
C LEU A 253 24.58 28.74 6.24
N ASP A 254 24.09 29.78 5.58
CA ASP A 254 22.91 30.50 6.02
C ASP A 254 21.66 29.61 5.99
N GLU A 255 20.66 29.98 6.79
CA GLU A 255 19.38 29.25 6.86
C GLU A 255 18.61 29.24 5.52
N THR A 256 19.04 30.05 4.54
CA THR A 256 18.44 30.11 3.22
C THR A 256 19.01 29.08 2.25
N PHE A 257 20.11 28.38 2.57
CA PHE A 257 20.72 27.40 1.67
C PHE A 257 19.75 26.26 1.34
N LEU A 258 19.38 25.46 2.35
CA LEU A 258 18.55 24.26 2.15
C LEU A 258 17.17 24.58 1.55
N PRO A 259 16.40 25.58 2.01
CA PRO A 259 15.08 25.89 1.44
C PRO A 259 15.10 26.33 -0.03
N ASN A 260 16.26 26.71 -0.57
CA ASN A 260 16.41 27.21 -1.95
C ASN A 260 17.24 26.28 -2.84
N THR A 261 17.51 25.04 -2.43
CA THR A 261 18.17 24.04 -3.30
C THR A 261 17.18 23.47 -4.33
N PRO A 262 17.65 22.88 -5.45
CA PRO A 262 16.77 22.28 -6.46
C PRO A 262 15.72 21.32 -5.90
N PHE A 263 16.07 20.43 -4.97
CA PHE A 263 15.08 19.55 -4.32
C PHE A 263 14.12 20.25 -3.36
N SER A 264 14.50 21.35 -2.73
CA SER A 264 13.54 22.12 -1.95
C SER A 264 12.59 22.91 -2.84
N LEU A 265 13.06 23.38 -4.00
CA LEU A 265 12.22 23.99 -5.03
C LEU A 265 11.31 22.98 -5.72
N SER A 266 11.77 21.74 -5.91
CA SER A 266 10.92 20.66 -6.40
C SER A 266 9.73 20.39 -5.47
N MET A 267 9.88 20.72 -4.17
CA MET A 267 8.83 20.65 -3.15
C MET A 267 8.08 21.97 -2.93
N LEU A 268 8.17 22.92 -3.85
CA LEU A 268 7.50 24.21 -3.74
C LEU A 268 5.99 24.03 -3.52
N HIS A 269 5.48 24.61 -2.44
CA HIS A 269 4.07 24.52 -2.00
C HIS A 269 3.57 23.12 -1.66
N LEU A 270 4.49 22.19 -1.39
CA LEU A 270 4.13 20.85 -0.96
C LEU A 270 4.39 20.68 0.54
N GLY A 271 3.44 20.04 1.21
CA GLY A 271 3.56 19.59 2.59
C GLY A 271 3.81 18.09 2.64
N GLN A 272 4.49 17.67 3.71
CA GLN A 272 4.80 16.28 4.02
C GLN A 272 3.95 15.85 5.22
N TYR A 273 3.15 14.79 5.06
CA TYR A 273 2.15 14.37 6.02
C TYR A 273 2.24 12.88 6.31
N TYR A 274 2.25 12.52 7.60
CA TYR A 274 1.97 11.17 8.03
C TYR A 274 0.49 11.00 8.38
N ARG A 275 0.02 9.75 8.33
CA ARG A 275 -1.26 9.40 8.95
C ARG A 275 -1.17 9.56 10.47
N ALA A 276 -2.05 10.39 11.03
CA ALA A 276 -2.04 10.75 12.44
C ALA A 276 -2.21 9.57 13.42
N ASP A 277 -2.84 8.48 12.97
CA ASP A 277 -3.08 7.27 13.78
C ASP A 277 -1.86 6.35 13.90
N ASN A 278 -0.83 6.52 13.05
CA ASN A 278 0.27 5.57 12.94
C ASN A 278 1.65 6.16 13.30
N HIS A 279 1.88 7.46 13.09
CA HIS A 279 3.21 8.07 13.28
C HIS A 279 3.45 8.53 14.72
N ARG A 280 4.61 8.13 15.28
CA ARG A 280 5.08 8.58 16.60
C ARG A 280 6.56 8.95 16.50
N SER A 281 6.83 10.19 16.10
CA SER A 281 8.19 10.70 15.84
C SER A 281 9.15 10.57 17.03
N ASP A 282 8.63 10.50 18.26
CA ASP A 282 9.40 10.29 19.49
C ASP A 282 9.87 8.83 19.68
N LYS A 283 9.20 7.87 19.02
CA LYS A 283 9.47 6.43 19.09
C LYS A 283 10.16 5.87 17.86
N GLU A 284 10.12 6.59 16.73
CA GLU A 284 10.75 6.13 15.51
C GLU A 284 12.28 6.14 15.61
N PRO A 285 12.95 5.02 15.23
CA PRO A 285 14.39 4.93 15.26
C PRO A 285 15.02 5.74 14.13
N VAL A 286 16.25 6.20 14.34
CA VAL A 286 17.10 6.69 13.25
C VAL A 286 17.61 5.47 12.49
N VAL A 287 17.35 5.39 11.18
CA VAL A 287 17.80 4.26 10.35
C VAL A 287 19.14 4.62 9.72
N LEU A 288 20.19 3.87 10.05
CA LEU A 288 21.53 4.02 9.50
C LEU A 288 21.85 2.83 8.58
N ILE A 289 22.02 3.12 7.30
CA ILE A 289 22.33 2.13 6.27
C ILE A 289 23.84 2.18 6.01
N LEU A 290 24.51 1.06 6.26
CA LEU A 290 25.97 0.93 6.15
C LEU A 290 26.33 0.07 4.95
N GLY A 291 27.03 0.64 3.96
CA GLY A 291 27.48 -0.14 2.81
C GLY A 291 27.88 0.73 1.63
N ASP A 292 28.40 0.10 0.58
CA ASP A 292 29.00 0.76 -0.59
C ASP A 292 28.36 0.34 -1.92
N THR A 293 27.35 -0.55 -1.91
CA THR A 293 26.72 -1.05 -3.14
C THR A 293 25.58 -0.13 -3.62
N VAL A 294 25.14 -0.34 -4.86
CA VAL A 294 23.99 0.38 -5.43
C VAL A 294 22.73 0.12 -4.61
N GLU A 295 22.53 -1.10 -4.11
CA GLU A 295 21.39 -1.47 -3.27
C GLU A 295 21.40 -0.72 -1.94
N ASP A 296 22.56 -0.60 -1.27
CA ASP A 296 22.66 0.16 -0.02
C ASP A 296 22.29 1.64 -0.22
N PHE A 297 22.81 2.26 -1.28
CA PHE A 297 22.50 3.66 -1.59
C PHE A 297 21.02 3.85 -1.97
N CYS A 298 20.50 3.03 -2.88
CA CYS A 298 19.12 3.15 -3.33
C CYS A 298 18.12 2.85 -2.20
N PHE A 299 18.44 1.92 -1.30
CA PHE A 299 17.63 1.65 -0.12
C PHE A 299 17.61 2.87 0.80
N TYR A 300 18.77 3.49 1.06
CA TYR A 300 18.84 4.78 1.76
C TYR A 300 17.98 5.84 1.09
N TYR A 301 18.22 6.07 -0.19
CA TYR A 301 17.61 7.16 -0.93
C TYR A 301 16.09 7.03 -0.90
N SER A 302 15.58 5.85 -1.25
CA SER A 302 14.15 5.56 -1.35
C SER A 302 13.47 5.56 0.03
N LEU A 303 14.08 4.92 1.04
CA LEU A 303 13.52 4.91 2.39
C LEU A 303 13.48 6.34 2.97
N SER A 304 14.49 7.17 2.70
CA SER A 304 14.50 8.57 3.18
C SER A 304 13.45 9.46 2.53
N ARG A 305 12.82 9.04 1.42
CA ARG A 305 11.67 9.76 0.85
C ARG A 305 10.39 9.46 1.62
N MET A 306 10.32 8.28 2.23
CA MET A 306 9.14 7.76 2.93
C MET A 306 9.20 7.91 4.44
N HIS A 307 10.41 8.07 5.00
CA HIS A 307 10.66 8.16 6.44
C HIS A 307 11.67 9.27 6.78
N GLU A 308 11.48 9.87 7.95
CA GLU A 308 12.46 10.79 8.53
C GLU A 308 13.63 10.04 9.17
N GLY A 309 14.77 10.71 9.32
CA GLY A 309 15.89 10.17 10.09
C GLY A 309 16.63 9.00 9.44
N VAL A 310 16.50 8.80 8.13
CA VAL A 310 17.26 7.80 7.37
C VAL A 310 18.60 8.39 6.93
N LYS A 311 19.69 7.64 7.11
CA LYS A 311 21.07 8.07 6.81
C LYS A 311 21.87 6.96 6.14
N TRP A 312 22.78 7.35 5.24
CA TRP A 312 23.75 6.46 4.61
C TRP A 312 25.16 6.73 5.13
N LEU A 313 25.88 5.66 5.44
CA LEU A 313 27.29 5.70 5.81
C LEU A 313 28.08 4.77 4.88
N PRO A 314 28.94 5.31 4.00
CA PRO A 314 29.83 4.49 3.20
C PRO A 314 30.73 3.62 4.09
N GLN A 315 30.73 2.31 3.85
CA GLN A 315 31.51 1.35 4.64
C GLN A 315 33.01 1.61 4.46
N ALA A 316 33.44 1.96 3.25
CA ALA A 316 34.83 2.32 2.94
C ALA A 316 35.34 3.47 3.83
N TRP A 317 34.51 4.50 4.05
CA TRP A 317 34.88 5.66 4.86
C TRP A 317 35.00 5.30 6.33
N LEU A 318 34.05 4.52 6.87
CA LEU A 318 34.09 4.03 8.25
C LEU A 318 35.35 3.18 8.51
N ARG A 319 35.68 2.27 7.59
CA ARG A 319 36.89 1.43 7.67
C ARG A 319 38.16 2.26 7.60
N SER A 320 38.23 3.20 6.65
CA SER A 320 39.38 4.07 6.45
C SER A 320 39.65 4.92 7.71
N TYR A 321 38.63 5.58 8.25
CA TYR A 321 38.75 6.34 9.49
C TYR A 321 39.19 5.48 10.68
N THR A 322 38.57 4.30 10.84
CA THR A 322 38.92 3.39 11.96
C THR A 322 40.39 2.97 11.89
N ARG A 323 40.90 2.65 10.70
CA ARG A 323 42.32 2.32 10.49
C ARG A 323 43.21 3.52 10.80
N ALA A 324 42.92 4.68 10.20
CA ALA A 324 43.69 5.91 10.40
C ALA A 324 43.74 6.31 11.87
N ARG A 325 42.62 6.24 12.59
CA ARG A 325 42.56 6.56 14.01
C ARG A 325 43.40 5.62 14.88
N ASN A 326 43.37 4.32 14.58
CA ASN A 326 44.19 3.34 15.32
C ASN A 326 45.68 3.58 15.06
N THR A 327 46.06 3.90 13.82
CA THR A 327 47.44 4.29 13.48
C THR A 327 47.85 5.57 14.19
N ALA A 328 47.01 6.61 14.15
CA ALA A 328 47.23 7.88 14.85
C ALA A 328 47.41 7.67 16.36
N ARG A 329 46.59 6.83 16.98
CA ARG A 329 46.73 6.46 18.40
C ARG A 329 48.09 5.81 18.68
N LYS A 330 48.48 4.80 17.90
CA LYS A 330 49.78 4.12 18.05
C LYS A 330 50.96 5.09 17.86
N ARG A 331 50.89 5.98 16.87
CA ARG A 331 51.91 7.01 16.65
C ARG A 331 52.01 7.98 17.83
N ARG A 332 50.89 8.44 18.39
CA ARG A 332 50.88 9.26 19.62
C ARG A 332 51.53 8.52 20.80
N GLU A 333 51.19 7.25 21.01
CA GLU A 333 51.80 6.41 22.05
C GLU A 333 53.32 6.23 21.83
N GLN A 334 53.80 6.33 20.59
CA GLN A 334 55.21 6.26 20.21
C GLN A 334 55.91 7.62 20.09
N GLY A 335 55.23 8.74 20.43
CA GLY A 335 55.78 10.10 20.29
C GLY A 335 56.01 10.56 18.85
N GLN A 336 55.37 9.92 17.87
CA GLN A 336 55.48 10.23 16.45
C GLN A 336 54.41 11.22 15.98
N GLU A 337 54.71 11.95 14.91
CA GLU A 337 53.78 12.88 14.27
C GLU A 337 52.57 12.13 13.67
N VAL A 338 51.39 12.73 13.85
CA VAL A 338 50.12 12.18 13.39
C VAL A 338 49.69 12.89 12.13
N GLU A 339 49.53 12.11 11.05
CA GLU A 339 48.99 12.63 9.81
C GLU A 339 47.54 13.09 9.98
N PRO A 340 47.14 14.20 9.33
CA PRO A 340 45.75 14.65 9.33
C PRO A 340 44.85 13.63 8.63
N PHE A 341 43.59 13.56 9.05
CA PHE A 341 42.61 12.70 8.39
C PHE A 341 42.29 13.22 6.99
N THR A 342 42.10 12.30 6.05
CA THR A 342 41.58 12.65 4.72
C THR A 342 40.14 13.16 4.82
N LEU A 343 39.66 13.79 3.75
CA LEU A 343 38.30 14.32 3.70
C LEU A 343 37.24 13.22 3.93
N GLU A 344 37.41 12.04 3.32
CA GLU A 344 36.51 10.89 3.48
C GLU A 344 36.51 10.36 4.91
N GLN A 345 37.69 10.29 5.52
CA GLN A 345 37.87 9.84 6.90
C GLN A 345 37.16 10.79 7.87
N GLN A 346 37.35 12.09 7.70
CA GLN A 346 36.69 13.12 8.51
C GLN A 346 35.17 13.11 8.30
N SER A 347 34.69 12.98 7.06
CA SER A 347 33.25 12.85 6.77
C SER A 347 32.62 11.60 7.36
N GLY A 348 33.30 10.45 7.33
CA GLY A 348 32.81 9.22 7.97
C GLY A 348 32.61 9.40 9.48
N ARG A 349 33.50 10.13 10.15
CA ARG A 349 33.35 10.50 11.56
C ARG A 349 32.18 11.47 11.77
N ASP A 350 32.08 12.48 10.92
CA ASP A 350 31.07 13.53 11.05
C ASP A 350 29.64 13.00 10.86
N LEU A 351 29.43 12.06 9.93
CA LEU A 351 28.16 11.36 9.77
C LEU A 351 27.77 10.56 11.02
N VAL A 352 28.73 9.88 11.66
CA VAL A 352 28.48 9.19 12.94
C VAL A 352 28.10 10.18 14.04
N SER A 353 28.73 11.36 14.05
CA SER A 353 28.38 12.44 14.99
C SER A 353 26.96 12.95 14.77
N VAL A 354 26.56 13.14 13.50
CA VAL A 354 25.19 13.52 13.12
C VAL A 354 24.18 12.51 13.64
N VAL A 355 24.37 11.21 13.35
CA VAL A 355 23.49 10.13 13.82
C VAL A 355 23.40 10.11 15.35
N SER A 356 24.53 10.28 16.03
CA SER A 356 24.58 10.35 17.49
C SER A 356 23.77 11.54 18.04
N SER A 357 23.83 12.70 17.38
CA SER A 357 23.09 13.89 17.79
C SER A 357 21.57 13.70 17.69
N LEU A 358 21.09 12.97 16.67
CA LEU A 358 19.66 12.76 16.41
C LEU A 358 18.96 11.95 17.52
N ILE A 359 19.70 11.14 18.29
CA ILE A 359 19.14 10.29 19.36
C ILE A 359 19.43 10.79 20.80
N ARG A 360 20.14 11.91 20.96
CA ARG A 360 20.53 12.45 22.28
C ARG A 360 19.51 13.41 22.89
N TYR A 361 18.67 14.05 22.08
CA TYR A 361 17.78 15.11 22.56
C TYR A 361 16.41 14.56 23.02
N GLY A 362 16.11 14.70 24.32
CA GLY A 362 14.74 14.72 24.87
C GLY A 362 13.97 13.41 24.98
N HIS A 363 14.38 12.34 24.30
CA HIS A 363 13.63 11.08 24.27
C HIS A 363 14.50 9.90 24.69
N SER A 364 14.29 9.38 25.90
CA SER A 364 15.01 8.21 26.42
C SER A 364 14.85 6.96 25.54
N ALA A 365 13.76 6.90 24.76
CA ALA A 365 13.40 5.79 23.89
C ALA A 365 14.07 5.79 22.50
N LYS A 366 14.64 6.91 22.00
CA LYS A 366 15.24 6.93 20.65
C LYS A 366 16.50 6.08 20.56
N SER A 367 16.55 5.23 19.54
CA SER A 367 17.62 4.29 19.17
C SER A 367 18.04 4.46 17.71
N VAL A 368 19.07 3.73 17.31
CA VAL A 368 19.53 3.62 15.91
C VAL A 368 19.28 2.20 15.44
N GLN A 369 18.62 2.03 14.30
CA GLN A 369 18.60 0.76 13.58
C GLN A 369 19.72 0.77 12.54
N LEU A 370 20.72 -0.09 12.72
CA LEU A 370 21.81 -0.30 11.78
C LEU A 370 21.47 -1.48 10.87
N CYS A 371 21.39 -1.23 9.57
CA CYS A 371 21.07 -2.23 8.55
C CYS A 371 21.94 -2.05 7.30
N SER A 372 21.84 -2.98 6.36
CA SER A 372 22.53 -2.97 5.06
C SER A 372 21.84 -3.94 4.12
N MET A 373 21.88 -3.63 2.81
CA MET A 373 21.52 -4.57 1.74
C MET A 373 22.67 -5.54 1.43
N SER A 374 23.92 -5.11 1.61
CA SER A 374 25.11 -5.89 1.23
C SER A 374 25.83 -6.61 2.39
N LEU A 375 25.50 -6.30 3.65
CA LEU A 375 26.15 -6.86 4.84
C LEU A 375 25.19 -7.71 5.68
N SER A 376 25.66 -8.88 6.10
CA SER A 376 24.95 -9.73 7.06
C SER A 376 24.83 -9.06 8.43
N GLN A 377 23.79 -9.41 9.18
CA GLN A 377 23.59 -8.94 10.56
C GLN A 377 24.84 -9.20 11.44
N ARG A 378 25.53 -10.34 11.24
CA ARG A 378 26.78 -10.65 11.94
C ARG A 378 27.90 -9.64 11.65
N GLN A 379 28.03 -9.20 10.40
CA GLN A 379 28.99 -8.16 10.03
C GLN A 379 28.59 -6.81 10.64
N LEU A 380 27.30 -6.45 10.64
CA LEU A 380 26.81 -5.22 11.27
C LEU A 380 27.13 -5.15 12.77
N VAL A 381 26.97 -6.26 13.49
CA VAL A 381 27.36 -6.36 14.91
C VAL A 381 28.84 -6.03 15.12
N SER A 382 29.72 -6.41 14.19
CA SER A 382 31.16 -6.07 14.26
C SER A 382 31.42 -4.56 14.03
N TYR A 383 30.60 -3.89 13.24
CA TYR A 383 30.71 -2.45 12.97
C TYR A 383 30.10 -1.58 14.05
N ARG A 384 29.10 -2.06 14.77
CA ARG A 384 28.48 -1.34 15.90
C ARG A 384 29.52 -0.78 16.87
N THR A 385 30.52 -1.58 17.22
CA THR A 385 31.61 -1.15 18.12
C THR A 385 32.49 -0.08 17.49
N GLN A 386 32.74 -0.16 16.18
CA GLN A 386 33.52 0.86 15.46
C GLN A 386 32.76 2.18 15.46
N ILE A 387 31.48 2.17 15.08
CA ILE A 387 30.59 3.34 15.08
C ILE A 387 30.51 3.96 16.48
N GLY A 388 30.27 3.13 17.50
CA GLY A 388 30.26 3.55 18.91
C GLY A 388 31.52 4.30 19.31
N ARG A 389 32.70 3.72 19.04
CA ARG A 389 33.99 4.34 19.39
C ARG A 389 34.25 5.66 18.68
N ILE A 390 33.60 5.92 17.54
CA ILE A 390 33.85 7.13 16.72
C ILE A 390 33.02 8.31 17.21
N SER A 391 31.93 8.08 17.96
CA SER A 391 31.10 9.16 18.50
C SER A 391 31.88 10.06 19.47
N TYR A 392 31.51 11.34 19.50
CA TYR A 392 32.16 12.35 20.35
C TYR A 392 31.88 12.15 21.85
N PHE A 393 30.70 11.61 22.20
CA PHE A 393 30.22 11.56 23.57
C PHE A 393 29.72 10.16 23.92
N GLU A 394 30.14 9.68 25.09
CA GLU A 394 29.72 8.40 25.69
C GLU A 394 29.70 7.21 24.69
N PRO A 395 30.85 6.82 24.09
CA PRO A 395 30.93 5.79 23.06
C PRO A 395 30.17 4.50 23.36
N ASP A 396 30.29 3.99 24.59
CA ASP A 396 29.65 2.75 25.01
C ASP A 396 28.12 2.91 25.14
N ARG A 397 27.66 4.08 25.60
CA ARG A 397 26.22 4.41 25.69
C ARG A 397 25.61 4.61 24.31
N PHE A 398 26.35 5.22 23.39
CA PHE A 398 25.89 5.34 22.00
C PHE A 398 25.83 3.97 21.33
N ALA A 399 26.87 3.14 21.49
CA ALA A 399 26.89 1.78 20.98
C ALA A 399 25.74 0.92 21.52
N SER A 400 25.37 1.07 22.80
CA SER A 400 24.26 0.33 23.40
C SER A 400 22.89 0.73 22.86
N LYS A 401 22.77 1.89 22.20
CA LYS A 401 21.54 2.34 21.53
C LYS A 401 21.45 1.91 20.05
N ILE A 402 22.47 1.23 19.52
CA ILE A 402 22.47 0.74 18.15
C ILE A 402 22.00 -0.71 18.12
N GLU A 403 20.86 -0.92 17.47
CA GLU A 403 20.30 -2.23 17.16
C GLU A 403 20.71 -2.65 15.75
N CYS A 404 21.35 -3.81 15.61
CA CYS A 404 21.71 -4.35 14.30
C CYS A 404 20.58 -5.25 13.81
N VAL A 405 19.84 -4.80 12.80
CA VAL A 405 18.65 -5.48 12.30
C VAL A 405 18.88 -5.98 10.87
N PRO A 406 18.31 -7.13 10.48
CA PRO A 406 18.25 -7.51 9.08
C PRO A 406 17.34 -6.53 8.32
N VAL A 407 17.55 -6.37 7.02
CA VAL A 407 16.88 -5.30 6.26
C VAL A 407 15.36 -5.51 6.16
N GLU A 408 14.94 -6.77 6.21
CA GLU A 408 13.54 -7.20 6.23
C GLU A 408 12.80 -6.67 7.47
N SER A 409 13.50 -6.41 8.58
CA SER A 409 12.92 -5.88 9.81
C SER A 409 12.76 -4.36 9.83
N VAL A 410 13.32 -3.64 8.86
CA VAL A 410 13.15 -2.18 8.75
C VAL A 410 11.73 -1.87 8.33
N SER A 411 10.97 -1.13 9.12
CA SER A 411 9.57 -0.83 8.80
C SER A 411 9.46 0.03 7.53
N THR A 412 8.56 -0.38 6.62
CA THR A 412 8.02 0.46 5.52
C THR A 412 6.59 0.93 5.81
N SER A 413 6.07 0.60 7.00
CA SER A 413 4.78 1.07 7.49
C SER A 413 4.87 2.54 7.90
N CYS A 414 3.75 3.27 7.80
CA CYS A 414 3.68 4.71 8.09
C CYS A 414 4.47 5.58 7.09
N VAL A 415 4.04 5.51 5.83
CA VAL A 415 4.64 6.24 4.70
C VAL A 415 4.31 7.73 4.77
N LEU A 416 5.34 8.58 4.68
CA LEU A 416 5.20 10.02 4.48
C LEU A 416 4.54 10.29 3.13
N ARG A 417 3.49 11.11 3.09
CA ARG A 417 2.78 11.49 1.85
C ARG A 417 2.98 12.96 1.53
N VAL A 418 3.03 13.26 0.24
CA VAL A 418 3.23 14.63 -0.27
C VAL A 418 1.98 15.12 -0.99
N TYR A 419 1.48 16.26 -0.53
CA TYR A 419 0.28 16.93 -1.04
C TYR A 419 0.53 18.44 -1.14
N GLU A 420 -0.24 19.15 -1.95
CA GLU A 420 -0.18 20.62 -1.95
C GLU A 420 -0.62 21.17 -0.58
N THR A 421 0.20 22.06 -0.02
CA THR A 421 -0.07 22.76 1.23
C THR A 421 -1.38 23.51 1.12
N ASP A 422 -2.18 23.48 2.19
CA ASP A 422 -3.52 24.11 2.27
C ASP A 422 -4.53 23.61 1.21
N ASN A 423 -4.24 22.48 0.56
CA ASN A 423 -5.11 21.84 -0.44
C ASN A 423 -5.25 20.32 -0.28
N TYR A 424 -5.00 19.81 0.94
CA TYR A 424 -5.10 18.39 1.30
C TYR A 424 -6.48 17.96 1.83
N VAL A 425 -7.41 18.91 2.01
CA VAL A 425 -8.77 18.63 2.49
C VAL A 425 -9.80 19.41 1.68
N ASN A 426 -10.27 18.83 0.58
CA ASN A 426 -11.41 19.36 -0.17
C ASN A 426 -12.61 18.43 -0.01
N HIS A 427 -13.41 18.67 1.04
CA HIS A 427 -14.61 17.87 1.32
C HIS A 427 -15.78 18.23 0.41
N ARG A 428 -16.44 17.20 -0.12
CA ARG A 428 -17.68 17.30 -0.90
C ARG A 428 -18.60 16.15 -0.54
N SER A 429 -19.88 16.46 -0.30
CA SER A 429 -20.92 15.42 -0.23
C SER A 429 -21.57 15.28 -1.59
N MET A 430 -21.68 14.05 -2.07
CA MET A 430 -22.29 13.73 -3.37
C MET A 430 -23.41 12.71 -3.23
N VAL A 431 -24.39 12.82 -4.12
CA VAL A 431 -25.51 11.88 -4.22
C VAL A 431 -25.18 10.79 -5.22
N PHE A 432 -25.42 9.54 -4.83
CA PHE A 432 -25.26 8.36 -5.64
C PHE A 432 -26.59 7.62 -5.79
N VAL A 433 -26.87 7.15 -7.00
CA VAL A 433 -28.01 6.26 -7.31
C VAL A 433 -27.44 5.03 -8.00
N ASP A 434 -27.73 3.85 -7.46
CA ASP A 434 -27.19 2.57 -7.97
C ASP A 434 -25.65 2.61 -8.11
N GLY A 435 -24.96 3.17 -7.10
CA GLY A 435 -23.50 3.32 -7.08
C GLY A 435 -22.94 4.43 -7.98
N LYS A 436 -23.77 5.15 -8.74
CA LYS A 436 -23.31 6.16 -9.71
C LYS A 436 -23.60 7.58 -9.24
N SER A 437 -22.61 8.46 -9.33
CA SER A 437 -22.76 9.87 -8.98
C SER A 437 -23.76 10.56 -9.90
N VAL A 438 -24.72 11.29 -9.32
CA VAL A 438 -25.73 12.05 -10.10
C VAL A 438 -25.09 13.18 -10.91
N SER A 439 -24.10 13.86 -10.34
CA SER A 439 -23.34 14.94 -10.98
C SER A 439 -21.85 14.59 -11.12
N PRO A 440 -21.13 15.21 -12.07
CA PRO A 440 -19.68 15.12 -12.11
C PRO A 440 -19.02 15.71 -10.85
N PHE A 441 -17.88 15.15 -10.45
CA PHE A 441 -17.07 15.67 -9.35
C PHE A 441 -16.41 17.00 -9.73
N ALA A 442 -16.48 17.96 -8.83
CA ALA A 442 -15.85 19.27 -9.00
C ALA A 442 -14.37 19.20 -8.60
N THR A 443 -13.50 18.95 -9.58
CA THR A 443 -12.05 18.81 -9.39
C THR A 443 -11.42 20.05 -8.75
N PRO A 444 -10.68 19.91 -7.63
CA PRO A 444 -9.92 21.00 -7.04
C PRO A 444 -8.75 21.39 -7.95
N LYS A 445 -8.45 22.68 -7.95
CA LYS A 445 -7.33 23.29 -8.66
C LYS A 445 -6.18 23.54 -7.66
N PRO A 446 -4.91 23.54 -8.10
CA PRO A 446 -3.80 24.05 -7.30
C PRO A 446 -4.12 25.45 -6.77
N LYS A 447 -3.99 25.66 -5.46
CA LYS A 447 -4.28 26.94 -4.79
C LYS A 447 -3.08 27.86 -4.74
N SER A 448 -1.89 27.29 -4.79
CA SER A 448 -0.63 28.02 -4.62
C SER A 448 -0.11 28.61 -5.94
N PHE A 449 -0.83 28.41 -7.04
CA PHE A 449 -0.52 29.00 -8.34
C PHE A 449 -1.41 30.24 -8.54
N ASN A 450 -0.79 31.40 -8.80
CA ASN A 450 -1.50 32.64 -9.15
C ASN A 450 -2.27 32.51 -10.47
N ALA A 451 -1.76 31.67 -11.38
CA ALA A 451 -2.42 31.30 -12.62
C ALA A 451 -2.02 29.88 -13.01
N ILE A 452 -2.97 29.08 -13.48
CA ILE A 452 -2.70 27.77 -14.05
C ILE A 452 -2.47 27.97 -15.55
N ARG A 453 -1.27 27.63 -16.03
CA ARG A 453 -0.84 27.84 -17.41
C ARG A 453 -0.75 26.50 -18.12
N LEU A 454 -1.45 26.40 -19.23
CA LEU A 454 -1.57 25.19 -20.01
C LEU A 454 -0.79 25.34 -21.33
N PRO A 455 -0.13 24.29 -21.82
CA PRO A 455 -0.13 22.94 -21.29
C PRO A 455 0.80 22.72 -20.09
N ASP A 456 1.66 23.68 -19.72
CA ASP A 456 2.79 23.44 -18.81
C ASP A 456 2.49 23.02 -17.35
N HIS A 457 1.25 23.15 -16.86
CA HIS A 457 0.86 22.81 -15.48
C HIS A 457 -0.06 21.59 -15.40
N TYR A 458 0.44 20.55 -14.74
CA TYR A 458 -0.23 19.28 -14.48
C TYR A 458 -0.23 18.93 -12.99
N TRP A 459 -1.31 18.30 -12.53
CA TRP A 459 -1.45 17.77 -11.17
C TRP A 459 -2.36 16.56 -11.15
N LEU A 460 -2.32 15.81 -10.07
CA LEU A 460 -3.27 14.75 -9.81
C LEU A 460 -4.27 15.20 -8.75
N THR A 461 -5.49 14.70 -8.88
CA THR A 461 -6.47 14.70 -7.80
C THR A 461 -6.63 13.28 -7.28
N SER A 462 -6.46 13.10 -5.97
CA SER A 462 -6.75 11.83 -5.28
C SER A 462 -8.03 11.95 -4.47
N LEU A 463 -8.94 11.00 -4.65
CA LEU A 463 -10.25 10.93 -4.02
C LEU A 463 -10.27 9.82 -2.97
N GLN A 464 -10.65 10.18 -1.75
CA GLN A 464 -11.03 9.24 -0.70
C GLN A 464 -12.53 9.32 -0.49
N ILE A 465 -13.21 8.18 -0.61
CA ILE A 465 -14.66 8.08 -0.45
C ILE A 465 -14.91 7.37 0.88
N GLU A 466 -15.72 7.99 1.74
CA GLU A 466 -16.06 7.44 3.04
C GLU A 466 -16.66 6.03 2.92
N GLY A 467 -16.13 5.07 3.67
CA GLY A 467 -16.59 3.68 3.65
C GLY A 467 -16.32 2.91 2.34
N TYR A 468 -15.60 3.49 1.37
CA TYR A 468 -15.33 2.85 0.08
C TYR A 468 -13.86 2.93 -0.32
N GLN A 469 -13.15 1.80 -0.17
CA GLN A 469 -11.77 1.64 -0.63
C GLN A 469 -11.63 0.37 -1.52
N PRO A 470 -11.63 0.53 -2.85
CA PRO A 470 -11.46 -0.59 -3.78
C PRO A 470 -9.99 -1.07 -3.79
N PRO A 471 -9.71 -2.30 -4.25
CA PRO A 471 -8.35 -2.77 -4.38
C PRO A 471 -7.61 -2.08 -5.51
N SER A 472 -6.29 -1.94 -5.37
CA SER A 472 -5.46 -1.38 -6.43
C SER A 472 -5.26 -2.42 -7.53
N LEU A 473 -6.03 -2.26 -8.61
CA LEU A 473 -6.03 -3.09 -9.81
C LEU A 473 -5.91 -2.21 -11.06
N PRO A 474 -5.21 -2.66 -12.13
CA PRO A 474 -4.89 -1.82 -13.28
C PRO A 474 -6.13 -1.31 -14.03
N THR A 475 -7.20 -2.10 -14.07
CA THR A 475 -8.40 -1.81 -14.87
C THR A 475 -9.50 -1.06 -14.09
N LEU A 476 -9.34 -0.87 -12.77
CA LEU A 476 -10.40 -0.32 -11.93
C LEU A 476 -10.50 1.21 -11.99
N GLY A 477 -9.38 1.92 -12.18
CA GLY A 477 -9.37 3.38 -12.23
C GLY A 477 -10.41 3.96 -13.18
N PRO A 478 -10.38 3.59 -14.48
CA PRO A 478 -11.32 4.11 -15.49
C PRO A 478 -12.77 3.67 -15.28
N LYS A 479 -12.98 2.52 -14.62
CA LYS A 479 -14.32 2.03 -14.27
C LYS A 479 -14.95 2.87 -13.14
N ILE A 480 -14.13 3.40 -12.23
CA ILE A 480 -14.58 4.14 -11.06
C ILE A 480 -14.60 5.65 -11.31
N ALA A 481 -13.51 6.22 -11.83
CA ALA A 481 -13.42 7.62 -12.19
C ALA A 481 -13.54 7.75 -13.71
N ASN A 482 -14.77 7.82 -14.20
CA ASN A 482 -15.04 7.86 -15.63
C ASN A 482 -14.67 9.24 -16.21
N LEU A 483 -13.62 9.25 -17.03
CA LEU A 483 -13.09 10.43 -17.71
C LEU A 483 -13.65 10.62 -19.13
N HIS A 484 -14.73 9.92 -19.46
CA HIS A 484 -15.45 9.86 -20.75
C HIS A 484 -14.64 9.39 -21.98
N ASN A 485 -13.35 9.70 -22.09
CA ASN A 485 -12.50 9.40 -23.26
C ASN A 485 -11.09 8.90 -22.90
N SER A 486 -10.78 8.66 -21.62
CA SER A 486 -9.45 8.23 -21.17
C SER A 486 -9.51 6.92 -20.39
N THR A 487 -8.69 5.95 -20.80
CA THR A 487 -8.58 4.62 -20.20
C THR A 487 -7.31 4.45 -19.36
N THR A 488 -6.42 5.45 -19.33
CA THR A 488 -5.11 5.35 -18.66
C THR A 488 -4.83 6.48 -17.68
N GLU A 489 -5.70 7.48 -17.54
CA GLU A 489 -5.43 8.66 -16.70
C GLU A 489 -6.20 8.63 -15.37
N SER A 490 -6.72 7.47 -14.99
CA SER A 490 -7.28 7.19 -13.67
C SER A 490 -6.75 5.85 -13.15
N ARG A 491 -6.50 5.74 -11.85
CA ARG A 491 -6.05 4.51 -11.18
C ARG A 491 -6.56 4.44 -9.75
N VAL A 492 -6.47 3.26 -9.15
CA VAL A 492 -6.64 3.08 -7.70
C VAL A 492 -5.25 3.00 -7.07
N ALA A 493 -4.89 3.99 -6.26
CA ALA A 493 -3.67 4.02 -5.44
C ALA A 493 -3.99 3.64 -4.00
N ASN A 494 -2.97 3.37 -3.19
CA ASN A 494 -3.17 3.00 -1.78
C ASN A 494 -3.88 4.08 -0.94
N ASP A 495 -3.76 5.35 -1.33
CA ASP A 495 -4.36 6.48 -0.62
C ASP A 495 -5.62 7.04 -1.30
N GLY A 496 -6.16 6.36 -2.31
CA GLY A 496 -7.43 6.70 -2.94
C GLY A 496 -7.47 6.51 -4.45
N ILE A 497 -8.58 6.90 -5.06
CA ILE A 497 -8.75 6.90 -6.52
C ILE A 497 -8.08 8.15 -7.06
N ALA A 498 -7.04 7.99 -7.88
CA ALA A 498 -6.28 9.10 -8.44
C ALA A 498 -6.62 9.28 -9.92
N TYR A 499 -6.72 10.53 -10.35
CA TYR A 499 -6.80 10.87 -11.77
C TYR A 499 -5.99 12.12 -12.09
N LEU A 500 -5.52 12.18 -13.32
CA LEU A 500 -4.68 13.25 -13.82
C LEU A 500 -5.52 14.44 -14.29
N CYS A 501 -4.99 15.65 -14.09
CA CYS A 501 -5.61 16.89 -14.53
C CYS A 501 -4.57 17.93 -14.96
N PRO A 502 -4.76 18.58 -16.13
CA PRO A 502 -5.64 18.18 -17.22
C PRO A 502 -5.23 16.81 -17.81
N ASN A 503 -6.05 16.26 -18.70
CA ASN A 503 -5.66 15.09 -19.49
C ASN A 503 -4.67 15.45 -20.62
N SER A 504 -4.22 14.44 -21.36
CA SER A 504 -3.20 14.54 -22.41
C SER A 504 -3.72 15.26 -23.66
N MET A 505 -5.04 15.37 -23.80
CA MET A 505 -5.74 15.94 -24.95
C MET A 505 -6.09 17.42 -24.73
N ILE A 506 -5.06 18.28 -24.67
CA ILE A 506 -5.22 19.73 -24.45
C ILE A 506 -5.39 20.44 -25.80
N PHE A 507 -6.63 20.81 -26.13
CA PHE A 507 -6.97 21.55 -27.36
C PHE A 507 -7.38 23.01 -27.12
N SER A 508 -7.34 23.47 -25.88
CA SER A 508 -7.72 24.83 -25.48
C SER A 508 -6.79 25.32 -24.37
N SER A 509 -6.52 26.63 -24.35
CA SER A 509 -5.86 27.31 -23.24
C SER A 509 -6.82 27.72 -22.13
N ASP A 510 -8.14 27.60 -22.35
CA ASP A 510 -9.15 27.81 -21.31
C ASP A 510 -9.19 26.61 -20.37
N LEU A 511 -8.78 26.84 -19.13
CA LEU A 511 -8.77 25.83 -18.08
C LEU A 511 -10.16 25.22 -17.86
N ASP A 512 -11.23 26.01 -17.84
CA ASP A 512 -12.54 25.47 -17.50
C ASP A 512 -13.07 24.51 -18.58
N ALA A 513 -12.63 24.69 -19.83
CA ALA A 513 -12.91 23.81 -20.95
C ALA A 513 -12.17 22.47 -20.88
N ILE A 514 -10.96 22.44 -20.28
CA ILE A 514 -10.13 21.22 -20.20
C ILE A 514 -10.07 20.58 -18.82
N LEU A 515 -10.55 21.26 -17.78
CA LEU A 515 -10.55 20.77 -16.41
C LEU A 515 -11.35 19.47 -16.34
N VAL A 516 -10.66 18.39 -15.99
CA VAL A 516 -11.24 17.06 -15.83
C VAL A 516 -12.29 17.10 -14.74
N ARG A 517 -13.49 16.57 -14.97
CA ARG A 517 -14.59 16.49 -14.00
C ARG A 517 -15.22 15.10 -14.07
N PRO A 518 -14.67 14.10 -13.36
CA PRO A 518 -15.08 12.71 -13.52
C PRO A 518 -16.51 12.48 -13.01
N LYS A 519 -17.24 11.56 -13.66
CA LYS A 519 -18.35 10.87 -12.97
C LYS A 519 -17.77 9.72 -12.14
N ILE A 520 -18.25 9.58 -10.92
CA ILE A 520 -17.78 8.56 -9.99
C ILE A 520 -18.75 7.39 -9.95
N GLU A 521 -18.24 6.18 -10.09
CA GLU A 521 -18.98 4.93 -10.02
C GLU A 521 -18.38 4.03 -8.93
N MET A 522 -19.10 3.88 -7.82
CA MET A 522 -18.77 2.92 -6.76
C MET A 522 -19.30 1.56 -7.17
N LEU A 523 -18.39 0.72 -7.66
CA LEU A 523 -18.71 -0.66 -8.03
C LEU A 523 -19.08 -1.45 -6.78
N ASP A 524 -20.08 -2.32 -6.90
CA ASP A 524 -20.40 -3.26 -5.84
C ASP A 524 -19.28 -4.30 -5.65
N THR A 525 -19.33 -5.03 -4.54
CA THR A 525 -18.28 -5.98 -4.19
C THR A 525 -18.11 -7.12 -5.21
N MET A 526 -19.20 -7.56 -5.83
CA MET A 526 -19.13 -8.61 -6.86
C MET A 526 -18.43 -8.10 -8.11
N ALA A 527 -18.74 -6.86 -8.54
CA ALA A 527 -18.07 -6.20 -9.65
C ALA A 527 -16.58 -5.95 -9.37
N LEU A 528 -16.20 -5.66 -8.13
CA LEU A 528 -14.79 -5.55 -7.73
C LEU A 528 -14.06 -6.90 -7.86
N PHE A 529 -14.68 -8.02 -7.43
CA PHE A 529 -14.09 -9.34 -7.62
C PHE A 529 -14.09 -9.81 -9.07
N ASP A 530 -15.11 -9.48 -9.85
CA ASP A 530 -15.10 -9.73 -11.29
C ASP A 530 -13.95 -8.97 -11.98
N ALA A 531 -13.66 -7.73 -11.58
CA ALA A 531 -12.52 -6.97 -12.10
C ALA A 531 -11.18 -7.59 -11.71
N TYR A 532 -11.07 -8.15 -10.51
CA TYR A 532 -9.87 -8.88 -10.08
C TYR A 532 -9.59 -10.11 -10.95
N PHE A 533 -10.63 -10.87 -11.30
CA PHE A 533 -10.50 -12.11 -12.07
C PHE A 533 -10.57 -11.92 -13.60
N GLU A 534 -10.85 -10.70 -14.08
CA GLU A 534 -11.10 -10.39 -15.49
C GLU A 534 -9.95 -10.84 -16.40
N GLY A 535 -8.70 -10.56 -16.01
CA GLY A 535 -7.50 -10.86 -16.81
C GLY A 535 -7.24 -12.34 -17.04
N VAL A 536 -7.84 -13.24 -16.25
CA VAL A 536 -7.68 -14.69 -16.37
C VAL A 536 -8.96 -15.43 -16.79
N GLY A 537 -10.02 -14.69 -17.12
CA GLY A 537 -11.27 -15.26 -17.62
C GLY A 537 -12.08 -16.05 -16.58
N VAL A 538 -11.80 -15.85 -15.29
CA VAL A 538 -12.60 -16.38 -14.18
C VAL A 538 -13.79 -15.44 -13.93
N LYS A 539 -14.97 -16.00 -13.66
CA LYS A 539 -16.19 -15.24 -13.34
C LYS A 539 -16.66 -15.58 -11.94
N VAL A 540 -17.19 -14.60 -11.23
CA VAL A 540 -17.69 -14.80 -9.87
C VAL A 540 -19.20 -14.69 -9.80
N ARG A 541 -19.82 -15.47 -8.91
CA ARG A 541 -21.23 -15.34 -8.53
C ARG A 541 -21.42 -15.85 -7.10
N TYR A 542 -22.52 -15.50 -6.45
CA TYR A 542 -22.88 -16.18 -5.20
C TYR A 542 -23.20 -17.65 -5.45
N SER A 543 -22.68 -18.52 -4.58
CA SER A 543 -23.14 -19.92 -4.49
C SER A 543 -24.54 -19.99 -3.86
N ASP A 544 -25.16 -21.17 -3.87
CA ASP A 544 -26.41 -21.39 -3.13
C ASP A 544 -26.25 -21.07 -1.63
N LYS A 545 -25.09 -21.41 -1.07
CA LYS A 545 -24.79 -21.12 0.35
C LYS A 545 -24.57 -19.62 0.58
N GLY A 546 -23.90 -18.93 -0.34
CA GLY A 546 -23.78 -17.47 -0.34
C GLY A 546 -25.13 -16.76 -0.37
N ASN A 547 -26.11 -17.30 -1.10
CA ASN A 547 -27.49 -16.78 -1.07
C ASN A 547 -28.15 -16.97 0.30
N TYR A 548 -27.98 -18.13 0.94
CA TYR A 548 -28.47 -18.37 2.31
C TYR A 548 -27.78 -17.45 3.33
N PHE A 549 -26.48 -17.20 3.13
CA PHE A 549 -25.68 -16.29 3.94
C PHE A 549 -26.24 -14.87 3.87
N ASN A 550 -26.43 -14.31 2.67
CA ASN A 550 -26.92 -12.96 2.48
C ASN A 550 -28.33 -12.76 3.06
N ASP A 551 -29.23 -13.73 2.88
CA ASP A 551 -30.56 -13.65 3.49
C ASP A 551 -30.50 -13.76 5.03
N THR A 552 -29.58 -14.57 5.57
CA THR A 552 -29.34 -14.65 7.02
C THR A 552 -28.86 -13.31 7.56
N LEU A 553 -27.88 -12.67 6.92
CA LEU A 553 -27.43 -11.33 7.32
C LEU A 553 -28.56 -10.31 7.28
N ARG A 554 -29.36 -10.30 6.21
CA ARG A 554 -30.52 -9.40 6.08
C ARG A 554 -31.48 -9.56 7.26
N ARG A 555 -31.78 -10.80 7.67
CA ARG A 555 -32.67 -11.11 8.81
C ARG A 555 -32.04 -10.77 10.16
N PHE A 556 -30.73 -10.92 10.35
CA PHE A 556 -30.10 -10.56 11.62
C PHE A 556 -29.76 -9.06 11.74
N GLY A 557 -29.90 -8.27 10.68
CA GLY A 557 -29.55 -6.84 10.67
C GLY A 557 -28.10 -6.55 10.25
N GLY A 558 -27.45 -7.49 9.55
CA GLY A 558 -26.12 -7.34 8.96
C GLY A 558 -25.03 -8.18 9.63
N LEU A 559 -23.80 -8.05 9.12
CA LEU A 559 -22.65 -8.84 9.56
C LEU A 559 -22.33 -8.67 11.05
N ASP A 560 -22.43 -7.45 11.60
CA ASP A 560 -22.07 -7.21 13.00
C ASP A 560 -23.03 -7.89 13.98
N ALA A 561 -24.34 -7.79 13.71
CA ALA A 561 -25.36 -8.40 14.55
C ALA A 561 -25.29 -9.93 14.47
N THR A 562 -25.16 -10.48 13.26
CA THR A 562 -25.00 -11.92 13.05
C THR A 562 -23.71 -12.44 13.68
N GLY A 563 -22.60 -11.71 13.50
CA GLY A 563 -21.29 -12.00 14.07
C GLY A 563 -21.35 -12.09 15.58
N LYS A 564 -21.87 -11.05 16.25
CA LYS A 564 -22.06 -11.03 17.72
C LYS A 564 -22.93 -12.19 18.21
N PHE A 565 -24.04 -12.46 17.52
CA PHE A 565 -24.96 -13.54 17.90
C PHE A 565 -24.30 -14.92 17.83
N ILE A 566 -23.49 -15.19 16.80
CA ILE A 566 -22.81 -16.47 16.63
C ILE A 566 -21.56 -16.59 17.53
N LYS A 567 -20.90 -15.47 17.82
CA LYS A 567 -19.67 -15.45 18.61
C LYS A 567 -19.87 -15.95 20.04
N ALA A 568 -20.96 -15.50 20.67
CA ALA A 568 -21.31 -15.85 22.04
C ALA A 568 -21.88 -17.27 22.14
N ALA A 569 -21.36 -18.07 23.06
CA ALA A 569 -21.77 -19.47 23.25
C ALA A 569 -23.26 -19.63 23.60
N ALA A 570 -23.80 -18.71 24.41
CA ALA A 570 -25.19 -18.74 24.86
C ALA A 570 -26.17 -18.64 23.68
N THR A 571 -26.02 -17.64 22.82
CA THR A 571 -26.89 -17.42 21.65
C THR A 571 -26.63 -18.44 20.55
N ARG A 572 -25.37 -18.82 20.30
CA ARG A 572 -25.02 -19.88 19.34
C ARG A 572 -25.67 -21.23 19.69
N SER A 573 -25.70 -21.59 20.96
CA SER A 573 -26.33 -22.82 21.47
C SER A 573 -27.82 -22.92 21.08
N ILE A 574 -28.52 -21.80 20.86
CA ILE A 574 -29.90 -21.80 20.35
C ILE A 574 -29.94 -22.39 18.93
N LEU A 575 -29.02 -21.99 18.05
CA LEU A 575 -28.92 -22.52 16.68
C LEU A 575 -28.48 -23.99 16.68
N ASP A 576 -27.57 -24.37 17.57
CA ASP A 576 -27.15 -25.77 17.74
C ASP A 576 -28.35 -26.67 18.09
N LYS A 577 -29.26 -26.20 18.95
CA LYS A 577 -30.49 -26.91 19.31
C LYS A 577 -31.43 -27.12 18.12
N PHE A 578 -31.48 -26.18 17.16
CA PHE A 578 -32.25 -26.35 15.92
C PHE A 578 -31.67 -27.42 14.97
N MET A 579 -30.42 -27.83 15.17
CA MET A 579 -29.78 -28.93 14.43
C MET A 579 -29.95 -30.29 15.10
N SER A 580 -30.52 -30.35 16.33
CA SER A 580 -30.68 -31.59 17.07
C SER A 580 -31.66 -32.55 16.38
N ARG A 581 -31.25 -33.82 16.24
CA ARG A 581 -32.16 -34.91 15.83
C ARG A 581 -32.82 -35.62 17.02
N LYS A 582 -32.53 -35.18 18.25
CA LYS A 582 -33.03 -35.80 19.48
C LYS A 582 -34.21 -34.99 20.01
N VAL A 583 -35.28 -35.70 20.38
CA VAL A 583 -36.37 -35.13 21.18
C VAL A 583 -35.87 -35.01 22.62
N ALA A 584 -35.95 -33.81 23.20
CA ALA A 584 -35.54 -33.57 24.58
C ALA A 584 -36.62 -34.04 25.57
N GLU A 585 -36.20 -34.47 26.77
CA GLU A 585 -37.12 -34.76 27.88
C GLU A 585 -37.98 -33.52 28.19
N GLY A 586 -39.28 -33.74 28.45
CA GLY A 586 -40.24 -32.66 28.71
C GLY A 586 -40.82 -31.97 27.47
N GLY A 587 -40.41 -32.34 26.25
CA GLY A 587 -41.01 -31.82 25.01
C GLY A 587 -40.51 -30.43 24.59
N ASN A 588 -39.44 -29.93 25.21
CA ASN A 588 -38.89 -28.59 24.92
C ASN A 588 -38.27 -28.49 23.52
N ILE A 589 -37.67 -29.59 23.05
CA ILE A 589 -37.13 -29.72 21.69
C ILE A 589 -37.83 -30.89 21.02
N ILE A 590 -38.45 -30.62 19.87
CA ILE A 590 -39.20 -31.60 19.11
C ILE A 590 -38.57 -31.77 17.73
N TYR A 591 -38.08 -32.98 17.44
CA TYR A 591 -37.70 -33.38 16.09
C TYR A 591 -38.91 -33.97 15.35
N LEU A 592 -39.07 -33.56 14.09
CA LEU A 592 -40.09 -34.04 13.17
C LEU A 592 -39.43 -34.73 11.98
N GLU A 593 -39.70 -36.03 11.82
CA GLU A 593 -39.11 -36.82 10.72
C GLU A 593 -39.69 -36.46 9.36
N ASN A 594 -40.92 -35.97 9.30
CA ASN A 594 -41.61 -35.64 8.06
C ASN A 594 -41.01 -34.42 7.34
N ASP A 595 -40.32 -33.54 8.06
CA ASP A 595 -39.61 -32.39 7.48
C ASP A 595 -38.13 -32.30 7.90
N GLN A 596 -37.66 -33.31 8.65
CA GLN A 596 -36.28 -33.46 9.12
C GLN A 596 -35.77 -32.26 9.93
N ARG A 597 -36.65 -31.60 10.70
CA ARG A 597 -36.32 -30.37 11.46
C ARG A 597 -36.59 -30.50 12.95
N ALA A 598 -35.83 -29.73 13.73
CA ALA A 598 -36.08 -29.50 15.13
C ALA A 598 -36.89 -28.22 15.35
N TYR A 599 -37.70 -28.24 16.40
CA TYR A 599 -38.62 -27.19 16.83
C TYR A 599 -38.40 -26.95 18.32
N LEU A 600 -38.27 -25.69 18.71
CA LEU A 600 -37.95 -25.29 20.08
C LEU A 600 -39.14 -24.56 20.68
N ASN A 601 -39.48 -24.80 21.94
CA ASN A 601 -40.35 -23.91 22.71
C ASN A 601 -39.53 -22.83 23.45
N LEU A 602 -40.20 -21.94 24.16
CA LEU A 602 -39.54 -20.88 24.94
C LEU A 602 -38.58 -21.45 25.99
N ASP A 603 -38.96 -22.54 26.67
CA ASP A 603 -38.11 -23.16 27.70
C ASP A 603 -36.82 -23.74 27.11
N ALA A 604 -36.84 -24.28 25.89
CA ALA A 604 -35.62 -24.72 25.20
C ALA A 604 -34.68 -23.54 24.92
N ILE A 605 -35.21 -22.38 24.56
CA ILE A 605 -34.44 -21.16 24.29
C ILE A 605 -33.92 -20.58 25.61
N ALA A 606 -34.77 -20.50 26.64
CA ALA A 606 -34.38 -20.12 27.99
C ALA A 606 -33.31 -21.07 28.56
N GLY A 607 -33.29 -22.35 28.22
CA GLY A 607 -32.19 -23.24 28.63
C GLY A 607 -30.81 -22.84 28.07
N SER A 608 -30.72 -21.92 27.10
CA SER A 608 -29.46 -21.35 26.61
C SER A 608 -29.13 -19.98 27.23
N LEU A 609 -30.10 -19.33 27.88
CA LEU A 609 -30.03 -17.95 28.37
C LEU A 609 -30.31 -17.96 29.87
N SER A 610 -29.60 -17.17 30.66
CA SER A 610 -29.65 -17.30 32.14
C SER A 610 -31.03 -17.11 32.79
N ASP A 611 -32.04 -16.58 32.08
CA ASP A 611 -33.42 -16.45 32.54
C ASP A 611 -34.47 -16.40 31.39
N VAL A 612 -35.73 -16.68 31.73
CA VAL A 612 -36.87 -16.79 30.78
C VAL A 612 -37.27 -15.44 30.16
N LYS A 613 -37.10 -14.32 30.88
CA LYS A 613 -37.51 -13.00 30.37
C LYS A 613 -36.59 -12.60 29.21
N THR A 614 -35.28 -12.73 29.40
CA THR A 614 -34.28 -12.49 28.34
C THR A 614 -34.53 -13.37 27.11
N ALA A 615 -34.96 -14.61 27.30
CA ALA A 615 -35.33 -15.50 26.21
C ALA A 615 -36.59 -15.05 25.45
N ALA A 616 -37.60 -14.54 26.16
CA ALA A 616 -38.82 -14.03 25.54
C ALA A 616 -38.54 -12.77 24.71
N ASP A 617 -37.77 -11.82 25.26
CA ASP A 617 -37.37 -10.60 24.55
C ASP A 617 -36.60 -10.94 23.27
N LEU A 618 -35.63 -11.87 23.35
CA LEU A 618 -34.88 -12.32 22.16
C LEU A 618 -35.78 -13.01 21.13
N VAL A 619 -36.72 -13.85 21.57
CA VAL A 619 -37.66 -14.50 20.66
C VAL A 619 -38.51 -13.48 19.91
N ASP A 620 -38.97 -12.44 20.59
CA ASP A 620 -39.75 -11.38 19.96
C ASP A 620 -38.94 -10.66 18.89
N ASP A 621 -37.67 -10.34 19.15
CA ASP A 621 -36.74 -9.77 18.16
C ASP A 621 -36.52 -10.72 16.97
N LEU A 622 -36.24 -12.00 17.24
CA LEU A 622 -35.96 -12.99 16.20
C LEU A 622 -37.21 -13.28 15.35
N VAL A 623 -38.41 -13.26 15.92
CA VAL A 623 -39.64 -13.39 15.13
C VAL A 623 -39.93 -12.10 14.35
N GLY A 624 -39.72 -10.93 14.97
CA GLY A 624 -39.89 -9.64 14.32
C GLY A 624 -39.00 -9.47 13.08
N ASN A 625 -37.79 -10.02 13.13
CA ASN A 625 -36.87 -10.05 11.99
C ASN A 625 -36.99 -11.29 11.10
N GLU A 626 -38.05 -12.09 11.28
CA GLU A 626 -38.32 -13.32 10.53
C GLU A 626 -37.17 -14.36 10.57
N VAL A 627 -36.36 -14.37 11.63
CA VAL A 627 -35.39 -15.44 11.91
C VAL A 627 -36.14 -16.69 12.39
N LEU A 628 -37.15 -16.48 13.25
CA LEU A 628 -38.01 -17.53 13.78
C LEU A 628 -39.46 -17.33 13.31
N GLN A 629 -40.17 -18.45 13.12
CA GLN A 629 -41.61 -18.47 12.83
C GLN A 629 -42.36 -19.13 13.98
N ARG A 630 -43.50 -18.55 14.37
CA ARG A 630 -44.38 -19.07 15.43
C ARG A 630 -45.37 -20.09 14.87
N GLY A 631 -45.57 -21.19 15.58
CA GLY A 631 -46.57 -22.18 15.22
C GLY A 631 -46.81 -23.23 16.30
N TYR A 632 -47.67 -24.19 15.97
CA TYR A 632 -48.04 -25.31 16.83
C TYR A 632 -47.70 -26.64 16.17
N ILE A 633 -47.56 -27.69 16.97
CA ILE A 633 -47.36 -29.06 16.48
C ILE A 633 -48.63 -29.87 16.76
N PHE A 634 -49.29 -30.31 15.69
CA PHE A 634 -50.54 -31.07 15.76
C PHE A 634 -50.40 -32.45 15.11
N GLN A 635 -51.17 -33.40 15.63
CA GLN A 635 -51.35 -34.74 15.07
C GLN A 635 -52.69 -34.84 14.35
N CYS A 636 -52.69 -35.26 13.08
CA CYS A 636 -53.92 -35.52 12.32
C CYS A 636 -54.70 -36.70 12.90
N GLU A 637 -56.02 -36.57 13.02
CA GLU A 637 -56.87 -37.64 13.58
C GLU A 637 -57.00 -38.84 12.64
N ARG A 638 -56.98 -38.58 11.32
CA ARG A 638 -57.16 -39.60 10.29
C ARG A 638 -55.88 -40.36 9.97
N CYS A 639 -54.84 -39.64 9.53
CA CYS A 639 -53.60 -40.27 9.05
C CYS A 639 -52.47 -40.30 10.08
N ARG A 640 -52.71 -39.79 11.30
CA ARG A 640 -51.76 -39.75 12.42
C ARG A 640 -50.46 -38.98 12.17
N LEU A 641 -50.33 -38.27 11.04
CA LEU A 641 -49.19 -37.39 10.78
C LEU A 641 -49.09 -36.34 11.89
N ILE A 642 -47.92 -36.26 12.50
CA ILE A 642 -47.53 -35.16 13.38
C ILE A 642 -46.77 -34.15 12.52
N SER A 643 -47.20 -32.90 12.50
CA SER A 643 -46.54 -31.83 11.75
C SER A 643 -46.59 -30.52 12.51
N TRP A 644 -45.65 -29.63 12.20
CA TRP A 644 -45.72 -28.22 12.59
C TRP A 644 -46.62 -27.44 11.62
N TYR A 645 -47.33 -26.47 12.17
CA TYR A 645 -48.25 -25.58 11.48
C TYR A 645 -47.96 -24.15 11.91
N GLY A 646 -47.59 -23.30 10.95
CA GLY A 646 -47.36 -21.88 11.17
C GLY A 646 -48.65 -21.15 11.54
N ILE A 647 -48.53 -20.09 12.33
CA ILE A 647 -49.69 -19.32 12.80
C ILE A 647 -50.52 -18.72 11.65
N ASP A 648 -49.87 -18.39 10.54
CA ASP A 648 -50.46 -17.88 9.31
C ASP A 648 -51.35 -18.91 8.59
N ALA A 649 -51.10 -20.20 8.82
CA ALA A 649 -51.86 -21.30 8.25
C ALA A 649 -53.01 -21.78 9.16
N LEU A 650 -53.19 -21.18 10.34
CA LEU A 650 -54.14 -21.62 11.36
C LEU A 650 -55.35 -20.68 11.48
N THR A 651 -56.53 -21.28 11.58
CA THR A 651 -57.80 -20.57 11.84
C THR A 651 -58.48 -21.16 13.09
N THR A 652 -59.78 -21.45 13.05
CA THR A 652 -60.44 -22.38 13.99
C THR A 652 -60.19 -23.85 13.61
N GLU A 653 -59.67 -24.09 12.41
CA GLU A 653 -59.33 -25.41 11.86
C GLU A 653 -57.88 -25.44 11.37
N PHE A 654 -57.35 -26.65 11.16
CA PHE A 654 -56.10 -26.90 10.46
C PHE A 654 -56.27 -27.98 9.40
N THR A 655 -55.54 -27.85 8.29
CA THR A 655 -55.53 -28.84 7.20
C THR A 655 -54.31 -29.75 7.30
N CYS A 656 -54.51 -31.07 7.31
CA CYS A 656 -53.40 -32.02 7.39
C CYS A 656 -52.48 -31.98 6.15
N ASN A 657 -51.17 -31.74 6.34
CA ASN A 657 -50.18 -31.66 5.25
C ASN A 657 -49.99 -32.95 4.41
N ARG A 658 -50.55 -34.09 4.85
CA ARG A 658 -50.46 -35.38 4.13
C ARG A 658 -51.76 -35.79 3.47
N CYS A 659 -52.87 -35.75 4.21
CA CYS A 659 -54.15 -36.25 3.71
C CYS A 659 -55.14 -35.14 3.36
N SER A 660 -54.80 -33.87 3.61
CA SER A 660 -55.64 -32.70 3.33
C SER A 660 -56.99 -32.69 4.07
N LEU A 661 -57.11 -33.43 5.18
CA LEU A 661 -58.29 -33.34 6.06
C LEU A 661 -58.27 -31.98 6.78
N SER A 662 -59.32 -31.17 6.61
CA SER A 662 -59.60 -30.02 7.50
C SER A 662 -60.26 -30.52 8.77
N GLN A 663 -59.73 -30.10 9.91
CA GLN A 663 -60.17 -30.57 11.23
C GLN A 663 -59.97 -29.50 12.30
N GLN A 664 -60.91 -29.40 13.23
CA GLN A 664 -60.78 -28.51 14.39
C GLN A 664 -59.70 -29.05 15.35
N PHE A 665 -58.76 -28.20 15.77
CA PHE A 665 -57.71 -28.61 16.70
C PHE A 665 -58.21 -28.65 18.15
N THR A 666 -58.76 -29.79 18.56
CA THR A 666 -59.07 -30.11 19.97
C THR A 666 -57.87 -30.72 20.72
N ARG A 667 -58.01 -30.97 22.03
CA ARG A 667 -57.00 -31.65 22.88
C ARG A 667 -56.48 -32.97 22.28
N GLY A 668 -57.28 -33.68 21.50
CA GLY A 668 -56.89 -34.94 20.85
C GLY A 668 -55.76 -34.79 19.80
N HIS A 669 -55.44 -33.55 19.41
CA HIS A 669 -54.45 -33.26 18.37
C HIS A 669 -53.10 -32.79 18.92
N TRP A 670 -52.98 -32.48 20.23
CA TRP A 670 -51.74 -31.92 20.77
C TRP A 670 -50.67 -32.99 21.00
N ARG A 671 -49.42 -32.68 20.64
CA ARG A 671 -48.27 -33.53 20.95
C ARG A 671 -47.81 -33.32 22.40
N ASN A 672 -48.44 -34.03 23.33
CA ASN A 672 -48.12 -34.13 24.77
C ASN A 672 -47.85 -32.79 25.51
N PRO A 673 -48.88 -31.92 25.65
CA PRO A 673 -49.26 -31.32 26.95
C PRO A 673 -50.80 -31.16 27.14
N VAL A 674 -51.26 -30.64 28.30
CA VAL A 674 -52.69 -30.31 28.57
C VAL A 674 -53.18 -29.05 27.83
N VAL A 675 -52.27 -28.29 27.22
CA VAL A 675 -52.51 -27.15 26.32
C VAL A 675 -51.40 -27.17 25.26
N PRO A 676 -51.60 -26.67 24.03
CA PRO A 676 -50.55 -26.69 23.02
C PRO A 676 -49.48 -25.64 23.35
N HIS A 677 -48.20 -25.99 23.24
CA HIS A 677 -47.10 -25.05 23.38
C HIS A 677 -46.82 -24.31 22.08
N TRP A 678 -46.35 -23.07 22.18
CA TRP A 678 -45.69 -22.40 21.07
C TRP A 678 -44.39 -23.11 20.74
N TYR A 679 -44.23 -23.47 19.47
CA TYR A 679 -42.98 -23.96 18.92
C TYR A 679 -42.50 -23.02 17.82
N TYR A 680 -41.23 -22.67 17.92
CA TYR A 680 -40.52 -21.85 16.97
C TYR A 680 -39.84 -22.73 15.92
N LYS A 681 -39.96 -22.32 14.67
CA LYS A 681 -39.26 -22.90 13.53
C LYS A 681 -38.20 -21.92 13.04
N LEU A 682 -36.98 -22.38 12.85
CA LEU A 682 -35.93 -21.59 12.19
C LEU A 682 -36.26 -21.42 10.72
N SER A 683 -36.12 -20.19 10.19
CA SER A 683 -36.28 -19.92 8.75
C SER A 683 -35.44 -20.89 7.89
N GLU A 684 -35.93 -21.24 6.70
CA GLU A 684 -35.28 -22.23 5.82
C GLU A 684 -33.86 -21.82 5.47
N THR A 685 -33.67 -20.57 5.05
CA THR A 685 -32.36 -20.03 4.65
C THR A 685 -31.36 -20.03 5.80
N ILE A 686 -31.79 -19.69 7.01
CA ILE A 686 -30.93 -19.68 8.21
C ILE A 686 -30.57 -21.10 8.64
N TYR A 687 -31.53 -22.03 8.52
CA TYR A 687 -31.26 -23.45 8.76
C TYR A 687 -30.20 -23.98 7.78
N GLN A 688 -30.32 -23.66 6.48
CA GLN A 688 -29.33 -24.07 5.48
C GLN A 688 -27.98 -23.40 5.70
N PHE A 689 -27.95 -22.11 6.03
CA PHE A 689 -26.74 -21.39 6.42
C PHE A 689 -26.01 -22.09 7.57
N TYR A 690 -26.72 -22.42 8.65
CA TYR A 690 -26.09 -23.03 9.82
C TYR A 690 -25.64 -24.48 9.53
N ARG A 691 -26.50 -25.26 8.86
CA ARG A 691 -26.22 -26.65 8.45
C ARG A 691 -25.00 -26.77 7.53
N ASN A 692 -24.79 -25.80 6.65
CA ASN A 692 -23.65 -25.78 5.73
C ASN A 692 -22.40 -25.12 6.34
N ASN A 693 -22.40 -24.88 7.65
CA ASN A 693 -21.26 -24.35 8.40
C ASN A 693 -20.86 -22.90 8.09
N SER A 694 -21.71 -22.14 7.39
CA SER A 694 -21.48 -20.73 7.03
C SER A 694 -21.33 -19.79 8.25
N HIS A 695 -21.69 -20.27 9.45
CA HIS A 695 -21.46 -19.57 10.71
C HIS A 695 -19.96 -19.38 11.01
N LEU A 696 -19.07 -20.26 10.54
CA LEU A 696 -17.62 -20.11 10.66
C LEU A 696 -17.11 -18.99 9.74
N THR A 697 -17.51 -19.01 8.47
CA THR A 697 -17.24 -17.95 7.49
C THR A 697 -17.68 -16.57 8.02
N THR A 698 -18.85 -16.52 8.69
CA THR A 698 -19.34 -15.31 9.36
C THR A 698 -18.40 -14.78 10.42
N GLN A 699 -17.85 -15.64 11.28
CA GLN A 699 -16.91 -15.19 12.31
C GLN A 699 -15.60 -14.70 11.72
N VAL A 700 -15.11 -15.33 10.64
CA VAL A 700 -13.93 -14.84 9.92
C VAL A 700 -14.18 -13.44 9.37
N LEU A 701 -15.27 -13.24 8.63
CA LEU A 701 -15.63 -11.93 8.09
C LEU A 701 -15.85 -10.89 9.19
N TYR A 702 -16.49 -11.27 10.29
CA TYR A 702 -16.73 -10.39 11.44
C TYR A 702 -15.42 -9.96 12.11
N LYS A 703 -14.47 -10.88 12.29
CA LYS A 703 -13.12 -10.58 12.81
C LYS A 703 -12.37 -9.64 11.87
N LEU A 704 -12.31 -9.96 10.58
CA LEU A 704 -11.62 -9.15 9.57
C LEU A 704 -12.21 -7.74 9.46
N LYS A 705 -13.53 -7.59 9.58
CA LYS A 705 -14.19 -6.28 9.65
C LYS A 705 -13.72 -5.48 10.87
N GLY A 706 -13.54 -6.13 12.02
CA GLY A 706 -13.01 -5.50 13.24
C GLY A 706 -11.55 -5.04 13.12
N GLU A 707 -10.80 -5.56 12.14
CA GLU A 707 -9.42 -5.15 11.84
C GLU A 707 -9.34 -3.97 10.85
N SER A 708 -10.42 -3.70 10.09
CA SER A 708 -10.49 -2.61 9.12
C SER A 708 -10.47 -1.24 9.81
N LYS A 709 -9.73 -0.30 9.22
CA LYS A 709 -9.62 1.09 9.68
C LYS A 709 -10.44 2.06 8.84
N SER A 710 -10.71 1.75 7.58
CA SER A 710 -11.36 2.68 6.63
C SER A 710 -12.56 2.07 5.91
N ALA A 711 -12.41 0.90 5.29
CA ALA A 711 -13.48 0.29 4.51
C ALA A 711 -13.39 -1.24 4.50
N PHE A 712 -14.55 -1.88 4.53
CA PHE A 712 -14.67 -3.34 4.50
C PHE A 712 -15.75 -3.75 3.50
N HIS A 713 -15.33 -4.42 2.43
CA HIS A 713 -16.21 -4.99 1.40
C HIS A 713 -16.15 -6.51 1.47
N TYR A 714 -17.25 -7.21 1.30
CA TYR A 714 -17.25 -8.67 1.33
C TYR A 714 -18.32 -9.28 0.43
N ALA A 715 -18.01 -10.46 -0.11
CA ALA A 715 -18.93 -11.32 -0.84
C ALA A 715 -18.79 -12.73 -0.25
N PRO A 716 -19.72 -13.17 0.62
CA PRO A 716 -19.60 -14.47 1.26
C PRO A 716 -19.86 -15.61 0.27
N GLU A 717 -19.06 -16.66 0.34
CA GLU A 717 -19.29 -17.97 -0.30
C GLU A 717 -19.63 -17.87 -1.80
N ILE A 718 -18.63 -17.47 -2.59
CA ILE A 718 -18.75 -17.27 -4.04
C ILE A 718 -18.28 -18.49 -4.85
N ASP A 719 -18.89 -18.74 -5.99
CA ASP A 719 -18.41 -19.67 -7.02
C ASP A 719 -17.39 -18.95 -7.93
N LEU A 720 -16.22 -19.57 -8.12
CA LEU A 720 -15.24 -19.21 -9.14
C LEU A 720 -15.46 -20.08 -10.38
N LEU A 721 -16.15 -19.55 -11.38
CA LEU A 721 -16.40 -20.25 -12.64
C LEU A 721 -15.16 -20.21 -13.54
N ASN A 722 -14.91 -21.29 -14.28
CA ASN A 722 -13.70 -21.53 -15.08
C ASN A 722 -12.41 -21.64 -14.26
N PHE A 723 -12.51 -21.98 -12.98
CA PHE A 723 -11.38 -22.14 -12.08
C PHE A 723 -11.19 -23.60 -11.62
N PRO A 724 -9.95 -24.12 -11.54
CA PRO A 724 -8.69 -23.50 -11.96
C PRO A 724 -8.49 -23.52 -13.48
N ARG A 725 -9.41 -24.16 -14.22
CA ARG A 725 -9.40 -24.24 -15.68
C ARG A 725 -10.81 -24.16 -16.23
N ARG A 726 -10.92 -23.79 -17.51
CA ARG A 726 -12.19 -23.62 -18.23
C ARG A 726 -13.14 -24.81 -18.04
N GLY A 727 -14.41 -24.51 -17.73
CA GLY A 727 -15.45 -25.52 -17.50
C GLY A 727 -15.43 -26.20 -16.12
N LYS A 728 -14.51 -25.83 -15.23
CA LYS A 728 -14.54 -26.20 -13.80
C LYS A 728 -15.06 -25.05 -12.95
N SER A 729 -15.56 -25.37 -11.76
CA SER A 729 -15.94 -24.39 -10.75
C SER A 729 -15.37 -24.82 -9.40
N ARG A 730 -14.98 -23.85 -8.58
CA ARG A 730 -14.61 -24.05 -7.18
C ARG A 730 -15.23 -22.96 -6.34
N GLU A 731 -15.68 -23.32 -5.14
CA GLU A 731 -16.20 -22.38 -4.16
C GLU A 731 -15.06 -21.66 -3.43
N MET A 732 -15.28 -20.40 -3.06
CA MET A 732 -14.44 -19.59 -2.19
C MET A 732 -15.28 -19.11 -1.01
N ASP A 733 -15.02 -19.66 0.16
CA ASP A 733 -15.83 -19.41 1.36
C ASP A 733 -15.70 -17.94 1.81
N VAL A 734 -14.46 -17.46 1.95
CA VAL A 734 -14.15 -16.09 2.36
C VAL A 734 -13.67 -15.30 1.15
N ALA A 735 -14.36 -14.23 0.82
CA ALA A 735 -13.89 -13.21 -0.10
C ALA A 735 -14.23 -11.82 0.43
N CYS A 736 -13.21 -11.05 0.80
CA CYS A 736 -13.38 -9.67 1.26
C CYS A 736 -12.21 -8.76 0.83
N ILE A 737 -12.43 -7.46 0.96
CA ILE A 737 -11.44 -6.41 0.75
C ILE A 737 -11.38 -5.61 2.05
N VAL A 738 -10.23 -5.63 2.70
CA VAL A 738 -9.95 -4.92 3.96
C VAL A 738 -9.06 -3.73 3.64
N ASP A 739 -9.59 -2.51 3.71
CA ASP A 739 -8.86 -1.27 3.43
C ASP A 739 -8.10 -1.31 2.08
N GLY A 740 -8.76 -1.84 1.04
CA GLY A 740 -8.19 -2.03 -0.31
C GLY A 740 -7.34 -3.29 -0.51
N ALA A 741 -7.10 -4.09 0.54
CA ALA A 741 -6.35 -5.34 0.45
C ALA A 741 -7.28 -6.55 0.24
N ILE A 742 -7.06 -7.33 -0.82
CA ILE A 742 -7.86 -8.52 -1.12
C ILE A 742 -7.51 -9.65 -0.16
N VAL A 743 -8.53 -10.25 0.44
CA VAL A 743 -8.42 -11.39 1.33
C VAL A 743 -9.34 -12.50 0.84
N PHE A 744 -8.77 -13.69 0.68
CA PHE A 744 -9.52 -14.90 0.37
C PHE A 744 -9.35 -15.95 1.46
N GLY A 745 -10.19 -16.98 1.49
CA GLY A 745 -10.03 -18.04 2.48
C GLY A 745 -10.96 -19.22 2.34
N GLU A 746 -10.67 -20.24 3.14
CA GLU A 746 -11.41 -21.50 3.25
C GLU A 746 -11.76 -21.77 4.72
N CYS A 747 -13.00 -22.20 4.96
CA CYS A 747 -13.52 -22.51 6.27
C CYS A 747 -13.91 -24.00 6.36
N LYS A 748 -13.49 -24.67 7.45
CA LYS A 748 -13.90 -26.06 7.75
C LYS A 748 -14.21 -26.24 9.23
N THR A 749 -15.42 -26.71 9.53
CA THR A 749 -15.77 -27.13 10.91
C THR A 749 -15.27 -28.54 11.26
N ASP A 750 -14.75 -29.26 10.26
CA ASP A 750 -13.96 -30.48 10.40
C ASP A 750 -12.45 -30.18 10.24
N SER A 751 -11.59 -31.20 10.38
CA SER A 751 -10.15 -31.05 10.17
C SER A 751 -9.82 -30.54 8.77
N LEU A 752 -8.96 -29.52 8.70
CA LEU A 752 -8.41 -29.02 7.44
C LEU A 752 -7.55 -30.11 6.77
N LYS A 753 -7.81 -30.35 5.48
CA LYS A 753 -7.06 -31.29 4.63
C LYS A 753 -6.19 -30.53 3.65
N THR A 754 -5.07 -31.12 3.24
CA THR A 754 -4.12 -30.54 2.27
C THR A 754 -4.76 -30.20 0.92
N GLU A 755 -5.84 -30.89 0.53
CA GLU A 755 -6.66 -30.57 -0.66
C GLU A 755 -7.17 -29.12 -0.67
N ALA A 756 -7.41 -28.52 0.51
CA ALA A 756 -7.83 -27.12 0.61
C ALA A 756 -6.76 -26.13 0.11
N LEU A 757 -5.48 -26.52 0.16
CA LEU A 757 -4.34 -25.71 -0.26
C LEU A 757 -4.22 -25.64 -1.79
N GLU A 758 -4.67 -26.68 -2.51
CA GLU A 758 -4.56 -26.77 -3.98
C GLU A 758 -5.22 -25.58 -4.69
N LYS A 759 -6.35 -25.10 -4.16
CA LYS A 759 -7.07 -23.94 -4.69
C LYS A 759 -6.21 -22.68 -4.65
N PHE A 760 -5.49 -22.45 -3.56
CA PHE A 760 -4.69 -21.24 -3.38
C PHE A 760 -3.31 -21.36 -4.04
N ALA A 761 -2.75 -22.57 -4.13
CA ALA A 761 -1.59 -22.82 -4.97
C ALA A 761 -1.88 -22.51 -6.44
N ALA A 762 -3.02 -22.99 -6.97
CA ALA A 762 -3.44 -22.68 -8.33
C ALA A 762 -3.70 -21.17 -8.54
N LEU A 763 -4.23 -20.47 -7.54
CA LEU A 763 -4.42 -19.03 -7.59
C LEU A 763 -3.08 -18.26 -7.63
N ALA A 764 -2.08 -18.70 -6.83
CA ALA A 764 -0.76 -18.08 -6.78
C ALA A 764 0.06 -18.26 -8.07
N GLU A 765 -0.27 -19.26 -8.88
CA GLU A 765 0.34 -19.50 -10.20
C GLU A 765 -0.31 -18.68 -11.32
N MET A 766 -1.48 -18.06 -11.08
CA MET A 766 -2.14 -17.22 -12.07
C MET A 766 -1.44 -15.86 -12.21
N PRO A 767 -1.47 -15.23 -13.40
CA PRO A 767 -0.94 -13.88 -13.62
C PRO A 767 -1.87 -12.80 -13.04
N LEU A 768 -2.12 -12.89 -11.73
CA LEU A 768 -2.95 -11.98 -10.95
C LEU A 768 -2.15 -11.44 -9.77
N ARG A 769 -2.63 -10.33 -9.20
CA ARG A 769 -2.12 -9.86 -7.91
C ARG A 769 -2.44 -10.90 -6.84
N ASN A 770 -1.42 -11.43 -6.17
CA ASN A 770 -1.64 -12.34 -5.05
C ASN A 770 -2.53 -11.69 -3.98
N PRO A 771 -3.45 -12.45 -3.36
CA PRO A 771 -4.20 -11.96 -2.21
C PRO A 771 -3.24 -11.48 -1.13
N ALA A 772 -3.57 -10.37 -0.48
CA ALA A 772 -2.77 -9.84 0.61
C ALA A 772 -2.75 -10.80 1.80
N ARG A 773 -3.85 -11.57 1.98
CA ARG A 773 -4.00 -12.60 3.00
C ARG A 773 -4.81 -13.77 2.45
N VAL A 774 -4.42 -14.99 2.82
CA VAL A 774 -5.16 -16.23 2.56
C VAL A 774 -5.50 -16.87 3.89
N ILE A 775 -6.78 -16.83 4.29
CA ILE A 775 -7.22 -17.31 5.59
C ILE A 775 -7.68 -18.77 5.51
N PHE A 776 -7.09 -19.63 6.32
CA PHE A 776 -7.63 -20.96 6.61
C PHE A 776 -8.25 -20.93 8.01
N ALA A 777 -9.54 -21.21 8.11
CA ALA A 777 -10.26 -21.17 9.37
C ALA A 777 -10.84 -22.55 9.74
N THR A 778 -10.70 -22.94 11.01
CA THR A 778 -11.29 -24.18 11.51
C THR A 778 -11.65 -24.15 12.98
N THR A 779 -12.62 -24.99 13.36
CA THR A 779 -12.97 -25.25 14.76
C THR A 779 -12.28 -26.48 15.34
N GLN A 780 -11.50 -27.22 14.54
CA GLN A 780 -10.78 -28.43 14.95
C GLN A 780 -9.28 -28.17 15.15
N PRO A 781 -8.56 -29.05 15.88
CA PRO A 781 -7.10 -29.05 15.91
C PRO A 781 -6.52 -29.23 14.49
N VAL A 782 -5.43 -28.50 14.20
CA VAL A 782 -4.73 -28.53 12.90
C VAL A 782 -3.46 -29.37 13.02
N SER A 783 -3.27 -30.33 12.10
CA SER A 783 -2.08 -31.18 12.05
C SER A 783 -0.82 -30.40 11.68
N ASP A 784 0.34 -30.86 12.15
CA ASP A 784 1.62 -30.23 11.82
C ASP A 784 1.95 -30.36 10.33
N GLU A 785 1.55 -31.47 9.69
CA GLU A 785 1.64 -31.65 8.24
C GLU A 785 0.89 -30.55 7.48
N PHE A 786 -0.33 -30.20 7.90
CA PHE A 786 -1.08 -29.13 7.26
C PHE A 786 -0.38 -27.79 7.42
N LYS A 787 0.14 -27.47 8.62
CA LYS A 787 0.88 -26.21 8.87
C LYS A 787 2.14 -26.10 8.01
N GLU A 788 2.87 -27.19 7.85
CA GLU A 788 4.07 -27.24 7.00
C GLU A 788 3.75 -27.03 5.51
N GLN A 789 2.64 -27.59 5.02
CA GLN A 789 2.23 -27.35 3.63
C GLN A 789 1.63 -25.95 3.45
N MET A 790 0.88 -25.45 4.45
CA MET A 790 0.31 -24.11 4.45
C MET A 790 1.40 -23.03 4.37
N SER A 791 2.57 -23.23 4.99
CA SER A 791 3.67 -22.25 4.90
C SER A 791 4.25 -22.08 3.50
N LYS A 792 3.88 -22.94 2.54
CA LYS A 792 4.26 -22.82 1.12
C LYS A 792 3.25 -22.00 0.32
N VAL A 793 2.06 -21.76 0.86
CA VAL A 793 1.05 -20.89 0.24
C VAL A 793 1.37 -19.44 0.61
N PRO A 794 1.55 -18.54 -0.38
CA PRO A 794 1.85 -17.14 -0.10
C PRO A 794 0.79 -16.47 0.77
N ASN A 795 1.24 -15.70 1.76
CA ASN A 795 0.39 -14.91 2.66
C ASN A 795 -0.68 -15.72 3.42
N ALA A 796 -0.42 -17.01 3.66
CA ALA A 796 -1.35 -17.87 4.37
C ALA A 796 -1.35 -17.62 5.89
N GLU A 797 -2.55 -17.56 6.46
CA GLU A 797 -2.80 -17.39 7.88
C GLU A 797 -3.80 -18.44 8.38
N LEU A 798 -3.66 -18.84 9.65
CA LEU A 798 -4.56 -19.79 10.29
C LEU A 798 -5.39 -19.06 11.36
N MET A 799 -6.71 -19.28 11.35
CA MET A 799 -7.62 -18.88 12.42
C MET A 799 -8.28 -20.11 13.04
N VAL A 800 -8.15 -20.28 14.35
CA VAL A 800 -8.74 -21.40 15.09
C VAL A 800 -9.95 -20.97 15.90
N ARG A 801 -10.61 -21.90 16.58
CA ARG A 801 -11.81 -21.61 17.40
C ARG A 801 -11.62 -20.43 18.37
N SER A 802 -10.52 -20.43 19.12
CA SER A 802 -10.23 -19.40 20.12
C SER A 802 -10.01 -18.00 19.52
N ASP A 803 -9.72 -17.93 18.21
CA ASP A 803 -9.57 -16.67 17.50
C ASP A 803 -10.91 -16.04 17.10
N LEU A 804 -11.96 -16.86 17.04
CA LEU A 804 -13.22 -16.57 16.34
C LEU A 804 -14.45 -16.61 17.26
N TYR A 805 -14.38 -17.31 18.39
CA TYR A 805 -15.50 -17.49 19.32
C TYR A 805 -15.08 -17.13 20.75
N ASP A 806 -16.05 -16.81 21.61
CA ASP A 806 -15.79 -16.37 23.00
C ASP A 806 -15.68 -17.55 24.01
N ASP A 807 -15.44 -18.78 23.55
CA ASP A 807 -15.48 -20.01 24.37
C ASP A 807 -14.16 -20.79 24.46
#